data_AF-A0ABD1J635-F1
#
_entry.id   AF-A0ABD1J635-F1
#
_cell.length_a   1.000
_cell.length_b   1.000
_cell.length_c   1.000
_cell.angle_alpha   90.00
_cell.angle_beta   90.00
_cell.angle_gamma   90.00
#
_symmetry.space_group_name_H-M   'P 1'
#
loop_
_entity.id
_entity.type
_entity.pdbx_description
1 polymer ?
#
loop_
_entity_poly.entity_id
_entity_poly.type
_entity_poly.pdbx_seq_one_letter_code
_entity_poly.pdbx_strand_id
1 'polypeptide(L)'
;MAVDSILEDEEENILYDLLINTEWPPETDTQLRGYKEHDSSLIAKAVTGPFRFILHYLWYSPSSSSLPPGLVRLASKQINWQLVLASNGKLLAVVQDQCVEIRSARDDFASVIGKCQVPKDPNPQWRRVAWSHDCALLAYADSTGTVRLFDLMGSELFVIPPAVSFPGDFSYAAAGLVFLEYAASAQWSSELLVITYSGQLRSYLVSVGTNQAFQESHSFSFSGHYTNGITTAIYHPGHRLLLVGGCESNDEGSTRATRCGLTAWRLLSGQPHYKQVTSYEDDVGSAQRRGFFRIPSFRLFSRQSNEMDGVFRMSVSPDGALLAVVHFSGRLSLWDIPSFKHRASWEQSQQPGFDEINPEWKTSLEKRKKIKDKEQYGSLMDVSWWSDAALILARCSGSLTVSSLRTLRNLLGKSCEWFEPSPRVTSAYDGGFLSLECEVKLAPKRSRLESSPGEEEDGGGGGGGGGDEDSDCEEEAWARARYLGYYVKQGLYYVTEMERFAPPRKRPRTVVKSYRLVSLRSTTPEELYQRKIDNEEYGEALSLAHAYGLDSDLVYQRQWRKSTVSIASIQDYLSKIKKRAWVLHECVERVPENVDAAKELLQYGLKGTDLEALIAIGNAEDGGRFILPGDVDVEDVPYEDFLSVEEELEKRKEREQGRRQELLQNVDFSRLTLEQKELCRSRLKLLCYLDRLATYEEILGGPHAAEQRYDAKFFKTFRSQNIVLSARNYARESNVQALDILFTYHGSELLQHRLAILCNFPETTSPHEYTILLPEACLDDQGTLVCIPWDERKHRDTDWCEENECRSVVETNVPDEDDFLYEEAAAPLRFRTADPAVTLLTDWYLTRAQDIENNSRQVDCALSLVRLGKEREIPGLERLCDDLVTLETLVYETSCDLSLSLRELLQLRDIDKLRLLMKNSSEQRYVRNCFQWMVPFLQRCERVGVAGGGAESGGGAEGPAAKLLREYLVSLSTDDLTLPLKVFQHSKPDCNQKIISDPDQLMRVALDCIYSSERDDQLPLCYDILECLPQRGYGPQTNATRDLHDQVDLLEKHLSGGLVSSEEVLAWLRPFCGDEGRAVRVRIEVLKVLEQSFSLSEDDTRLLVYFRSHALTVSICSPTPPFNALHLFLTLPPPHPPPRPTPHLLASRASAAAY
;
A
#
# COMPACT_ATOMS: atom_id res chain seq x y z
N MET A 1 -17.50 54.13 -45.48
CA MET A 1 -16.60 52.94 -45.54
C MET A 1 -15.45 53.07 -44.54
N ALA A 2 -15.74 53.33 -43.27
CA ALA A 2 -14.75 53.30 -42.18
C ALA A 2 -15.48 53.25 -40.82
N VAL A 3 -16.39 52.30 -40.65
CA VAL A 3 -17.00 51.96 -39.34
C VAL A 3 -17.26 50.43 -39.19
N ASP A 4 -16.93 49.60 -40.19
CA ASP A 4 -17.27 48.16 -40.20
C ASP A 4 -16.08 47.21 -39.93
N SER A 5 -14.95 47.68 -39.39
CA SER A 5 -13.73 46.86 -39.27
C SER A 5 -13.16 46.72 -37.85
N ILE A 6 -13.95 46.95 -36.79
CA ILE A 6 -13.48 46.87 -35.38
C ILE A 6 -14.39 45.95 -34.52
N LEU A 7 -15.17 45.05 -35.13
CA LEU A 7 -15.90 44.00 -34.40
C LEU A 7 -15.74 42.64 -35.10
N GLU A 8 -14.50 42.27 -35.41
CA GLU A 8 -14.13 40.85 -35.41
C GLU A 8 -13.89 40.45 -33.95
N ASP A 9 -14.95 40.44 -33.13
CA ASP A 9 -14.93 39.58 -31.95
C ASP A 9 -14.85 38.15 -32.52
N GLU A 10 -13.71 37.50 -32.39
CA GLU A 10 -13.60 36.07 -32.67
C GLU A 10 -14.68 35.38 -31.84
N GLU A 11 -15.70 34.80 -32.48
CA GLU A 11 -16.72 34.03 -31.78
C GLU A 11 -16.02 32.93 -30.99
N GLU A 12 -15.86 33.13 -29.68
CA GLU A 12 -15.15 32.21 -28.79
C GLU A 12 -15.87 30.87 -28.79
N ASN A 13 -15.08 29.78 -28.89
CA ASN A 13 -15.66 28.45 -28.77
C ASN A 13 -16.15 28.25 -27.33
N ILE A 14 -17.30 27.61 -27.19
CA ILE A 14 -17.85 27.22 -25.89
C ILE A 14 -16.99 26.06 -25.39
N LEU A 15 -16.35 26.22 -24.23
CA LEU A 15 -15.84 25.10 -23.46
C LEU A 15 -17.00 24.42 -22.75
N TYR A 16 -17.11 23.11 -22.89
CA TYR A 16 -18.21 22.34 -22.33
C TYR A 16 -17.76 21.00 -21.79
N ASP A 17 -18.62 20.43 -20.97
CA ASP A 17 -18.50 19.09 -20.41
C ASP A 17 -19.75 18.26 -20.78
N LEU A 18 -19.55 16.96 -20.98
CA LEU A 18 -20.59 15.99 -21.34
C LEU A 18 -20.81 15.05 -20.16
N LEU A 19 -21.94 15.21 -19.49
CA LEU A 19 -22.28 14.45 -18.27
C LEU A 19 -23.43 13.50 -18.58
N ILE A 20 -23.26 12.21 -18.26
CA ILE A 20 -24.36 11.25 -18.30
C ILE A 20 -25.12 11.33 -16.98
N ASN A 21 -26.28 11.98 -16.99
CA ASN A 21 -27.08 12.21 -15.78
C ASN A 21 -27.81 10.94 -15.32
N THR A 22 -28.30 10.14 -16.26
CA THR A 22 -29.04 8.92 -15.96
C THR A 22 -28.95 7.93 -17.12
N GLU A 23 -28.70 6.67 -16.79
CA GLU A 23 -28.81 5.54 -17.71
C GLU A 23 -29.95 4.63 -17.24
N TRP A 24 -30.86 4.31 -18.17
CA TRP A 24 -31.98 3.40 -17.88
C TRP A 24 -31.62 1.96 -18.24
N PRO A 25 -32.20 0.97 -17.53
CA PRO A 25 -31.95 -0.44 -17.84
C PRO A 25 -32.35 -0.78 -19.28
N PRO A 26 -31.61 -1.70 -19.94
CA PRO A 26 -31.83 -2.03 -21.34
C PRO A 26 -33.21 -2.66 -21.57
N GLU A 27 -33.98 -2.12 -22.50
CA GLU A 27 -35.27 -2.67 -22.92
C GLU A 27 -35.08 -3.64 -24.08
N THR A 28 -35.75 -4.79 -24.02
CA THR A 28 -35.76 -5.75 -25.14
C THR A 28 -37.00 -5.54 -25.98
N ASP A 29 -36.78 -5.27 -27.26
CA ASP A 29 -37.83 -5.13 -28.26
C ASP A 29 -37.68 -6.20 -29.35
N THR A 30 -38.80 -6.59 -29.95
CA THR A 30 -38.79 -7.52 -31.08
C THR A 30 -38.85 -6.72 -32.36
N GLN A 31 -37.87 -6.89 -33.24
CA GLN A 31 -37.86 -6.19 -34.51
C GLN A 31 -39.07 -6.60 -35.35
N LEU A 32 -40.13 -5.79 -35.34
CA LEU A 32 -41.19 -5.84 -36.32
C LEU A 32 -40.59 -5.39 -37.65
N ARG A 33 -40.87 -6.15 -38.72
CA ARG A 33 -40.37 -5.85 -40.06
C ARG A 33 -41.02 -4.56 -40.53
N GLY A 34 -40.33 -3.43 -40.35
CA GLY A 34 -40.70 -2.16 -40.97
C GLY A 34 -40.81 -2.32 -42.49
N TYR A 35 -41.69 -1.54 -43.11
CA TYR A 35 -41.83 -1.43 -44.56
C TYR A 35 -40.46 -1.16 -45.18
N LYS A 36 -39.75 -2.21 -45.60
CA LYS A 36 -38.71 -2.06 -46.61
C LYS A 36 -39.46 -1.69 -47.88
N GLU A 37 -39.35 -0.44 -48.30
CA GLU A 37 -39.47 -0.11 -49.72
C GLU A 37 -38.55 -1.09 -50.44
N HIS A 38 -39.18 -2.06 -51.10
CA HIS A 38 -38.47 -2.95 -51.99
C HIS A 38 -38.06 -2.09 -53.18
N ASP A 39 -36.83 -1.59 -53.15
CA ASP A 39 -36.08 -1.30 -54.36
C ASP A 39 -36.02 -2.60 -55.17
N SER A 40 -37.04 -2.78 -55.99
CA SER A 40 -37.18 -3.90 -56.89
C SER A 40 -36.07 -3.80 -57.93
N SER A 41 -35.06 -4.65 -57.79
CA SER A 41 -34.06 -4.86 -58.82
C SER A 41 -34.75 -5.22 -60.14
N LEU A 42 -34.26 -4.63 -61.23
CA LEU A 42 -34.85 -4.67 -62.57
C LEU A 42 -35.10 -6.09 -63.12
N ILE A 43 -34.48 -7.10 -62.52
CA ILE A 43 -34.55 -8.50 -62.95
C ILE A 43 -35.88 -9.17 -62.52
N ALA A 44 -36.49 -8.73 -61.42
CA ALA A 44 -37.75 -9.33 -60.93
C ALA A 44 -39.01 -8.89 -61.73
N LYS A 45 -38.91 -7.82 -62.52
CA LYS A 45 -40.03 -7.31 -63.34
C LYS A 45 -40.31 -8.12 -64.60
N ALA A 46 -39.38 -8.97 -65.04
CA ALA A 46 -39.47 -9.61 -66.35
C ALA A 46 -40.28 -10.93 -66.39
N VAL A 47 -40.51 -11.61 -65.25
CA VAL A 47 -40.98 -13.03 -65.29
C VAL A 47 -42.33 -13.28 -64.59
N THR A 48 -42.93 -12.32 -63.88
CA THR A 48 -44.26 -12.53 -63.22
C THR A 48 -45.20 -11.32 -63.37
N GLY A 49 -45.36 -10.86 -64.61
CA GLY A 49 -45.94 -9.56 -64.97
C GLY A 49 -47.46 -9.32 -64.80
N PRO A 50 -48.40 -10.27 -64.97
CA PRO A 50 -49.83 -9.91 -64.90
C PRO A 50 -50.60 -10.40 -63.66
N PHE A 51 -50.23 -11.54 -63.07
CA PHE A 51 -51.07 -12.20 -62.06
C PHE A 51 -50.86 -11.70 -60.62
N ARG A 52 -49.69 -11.13 -60.28
CA ARG A 52 -49.44 -10.54 -58.95
C ARG A 52 -50.03 -9.14 -58.79
N PHE A 53 -50.26 -8.41 -59.88
CA PHE A 53 -50.85 -7.06 -59.82
C PHE A 53 -52.32 -7.09 -59.36
N ILE A 54 -53.08 -8.13 -59.73
CA ILE A 54 -54.51 -8.26 -59.39
C ILE A 54 -54.70 -8.81 -57.97
N LEU A 55 -53.87 -9.78 -57.54
CA LEU A 55 -53.94 -10.33 -56.17
C LEU A 55 -53.40 -9.38 -55.10
N HIS A 56 -52.47 -8.47 -55.43
CA HIS A 56 -51.97 -7.48 -54.46
C HIS A 56 -52.99 -6.36 -54.21
N TYR A 57 -53.86 -6.05 -55.19
CA TYR A 57 -54.94 -5.07 -55.04
C TYR A 57 -56.13 -5.55 -54.19
N LEU A 58 -56.32 -6.87 -54.08
CA LEU A 58 -57.46 -7.47 -53.35
C LEU A 58 -57.17 -7.81 -51.88
N TRP A 59 -55.90 -7.88 -51.46
CA TRP A 59 -55.51 -8.32 -50.10
C TRP A 59 -54.75 -7.29 -49.26
N TYR A 60 -54.33 -6.18 -49.85
CA TYR A 60 -53.77 -5.04 -49.12
C TYR A 60 -54.28 -3.75 -49.75
N SER A 61 -55.39 -3.23 -49.24
CA SER A 61 -55.65 -1.80 -49.33
C SER A 61 -54.69 -1.14 -48.34
N PRO A 62 -53.69 -0.34 -48.76
CA PRO A 62 -53.06 0.56 -47.81
C PRO A 62 -54.16 1.52 -47.37
N SER A 63 -54.50 1.51 -46.09
CA SER A 63 -55.22 2.64 -45.50
C SER A 63 -54.41 3.88 -45.87
N SER A 64 -54.94 4.68 -46.78
CA SER A 64 -54.27 5.88 -47.26
C SER A 64 -54.22 6.85 -46.08
N SER A 65 -53.11 6.88 -45.35
CA SER A 65 -52.92 7.91 -44.34
C SER A 65 -53.00 9.25 -45.05
N SER A 66 -53.87 10.15 -44.59
CA SER A 66 -54.04 11.49 -45.17
C SER A 66 -52.79 12.39 -45.01
N LEU A 67 -51.77 11.89 -44.31
CA LEU A 67 -50.56 12.61 -43.94
C LEU A 67 -49.51 12.64 -45.05
N PRO A 68 -48.67 13.70 -45.09
CA PRO A 68 -47.57 13.81 -46.04
C PRO A 68 -46.54 12.67 -45.88
N PRO A 69 -46.07 12.02 -46.97
CA PRO A 69 -45.07 10.95 -46.90
C PRO A 69 -43.75 11.37 -46.24
N GLY A 70 -43.30 12.61 -46.48
CA GLY A 70 -42.08 13.17 -45.88
C GLY A 70 -42.15 13.24 -44.34
N LEU A 71 -43.33 13.58 -43.79
CA LEU A 71 -43.57 13.60 -42.34
C LEU A 71 -43.46 12.19 -41.75
N VAL A 72 -44.12 11.20 -42.37
CA VAL A 72 -44.11 9.81 -41.89
C VAL A 72 -42.71 9.22 -41.93
N ARG A 73 -41.95 9.50 -43.01
CA ARG A 73 -40.55 9.09 -43.17
C ARG A 73 -39.68 9.62 -42.02
N LEU A 74 -39.75 10.91 -41.70
CA LEU A 74 -38.96 11.49 -40.60
C LEU A 74 -39.47 11.05 -39.23
N ALA A 75 -40.78 10.96 -39.01
CA ALA A 75 -41.35 10.48 -37.74
C ALA A 75 -40.88 9.05 -37.41
N SER A 76 -40.78 8.16 -38.41
CA SER A 76 -40.27 6.79 -38.23
C SER A 76 -38.79 6.69 -37.80
N LYS A 77 -38.01 7.76 -37.98
CA LYS A 77 -36.59 7.82 -37.59
C LYS A 77 -36.38 8.36 -36.18
N GLN A 78 -37.42 8.88 -35.53
CA GLN A 78 -37.33 9.39 -34.15
C GLN A 78 -37.20 8.24 -33.14
N ILE A 79 -36.51 8.51 -32.03
CA ILE A 79 -36.54 7.64 -30.85
C ILE A 79 -37.95 7.57 -30.25
N ASN A 80 -38.28 6.42 -29.63
CA ASN A 80 -39.60 6.17 -29.05
C ASN A 80 -39.89 7.08 -27.85
N TRP A 81 -38.88 7.33 -27.02
CA TRP A 81 -39.01 8.13 -25.82
C TRP A 81 -38.99 9.63 -26.14
N GLN A 82 -39.68 10.42 -25.31
CA GLN A 82 -39.75 11.87 -25.48
C GLN A 82 -39.25 12.60 -24.24
N LEU A 83 -38.71 13.79 -24.48
CA LEU A 83 -38.10 14.65 -23.47
C LEU A 83 -38.72 16.06 -23.59
N VAL A 84 -39.29 16.59 -22.51
CA VAL A 84 -39.83 17.96 -22.47
C VAL A 84 -39.45 18.65 -21.16
N LEU A 85 -38.66 19.71 -21.28
CA LEU A 85 -38.30 20.59 -20.17
C LEU A 85 -39.44 21.58 -19.89
N ALA A 86 -39.74 21.82 -18.63
CA ALA A 86 -40.69 22.85 -18.21
C ALA A 86 -40.15 24.26 -18.50
N SER A 87 -41.05 25.24 -18.66
CA SER A 87 -40.69 26.63 -18.99
C SER A 87 -39.75 27.29 -17.97
N ASN A 88 -39.79 26.83 -16.72
CA ASN A 88 -38.95 27.33 -15.63
C ASN A 88 -37.58 26.64 -15.52
N GLY A 89 -37.27 25.66 -16.40
CA GLY A 89 -36.02 24.89 -16.38
C GLY A 89 -35.83 23.93 -15.20
N LYS A 90 -36.79 23.86 -14.25
CA LYS A 90 -36.64 23.12 -12.98
C LYS A 90 -37.18 21.70 -13.03
N LEU A 91 -38.05 21.39 -13.99
CA LEU A 91 -38.75 20.11 -14.11
C LEU A 91 -38.58 19.54 -15.50
N LEU A 92 -38.41 18.22 -15.58
CA LEU A 92 -38.23 17.49 -16.82
C LEU A 92 -39.21 16.32 -16.88
N ALA A 93 -39.98 16.22 -17.96
CA ALA A 93 -40.81 15.05 -18.24
C ALA A 93 -40.08 14.12 -19.22
N VAL A 94 -39.86 12.88 -18.80
CA VAL A 94 -39.32 11.80 -19.63
C VAL A 94 -40.42 10.79 -19.90
N VAL A 95 -40.83 10.66 -21.16
CA VAL A 95 -41.89 9.74 -21.60
C VAL A 95 -41.25 8.43 -22.04
N GLN A 96 -41.48 7.38 -21.27
CA GLN A 96 -41.06 6.01 -21.57
C GLN A 96 -42.17 5.23 -22.27
N ASP A 97 -41.98 3.93 -22.49
CA ASP A 97 -42.96 3.08 -23.18
C ASP A 97 -44.30 2.95 -22.43
N GLN A 98 -44.27 2.87 -21.09
CA GLN A 98 -45.44 2.63 -20.23
C GLN A 98 -45.53 3.60 -19.03
N CYS A 99 -44.65 4.59 -18.93
CA CYS A 99 -44.73 5.58 -17.87
C CYS A 99 -44.16 6.93 -18.30
N VAL A 100 -44.51 7.98 -17.56
CA VAL A 100 -43.93 9.32 -17.69
C VAL A 100 -43.29 9.69 -16.36
N GLU A 101 -41.97 9.89 -16.35
CA GLU A 101 -41.20 10.26 -15.16
C GLU A 101 -40.98 11.78 -15.13
N ILE A 102 -41.34 12.39 -14.00
CA ILE A 102 -41.11 13.81 -13.73
C ILE A 102 -39.86 13.92 -12.86
N ARG A 103 -38.84 14.65 -13.31
CA ARG A 103 -37.53 14.79 -12.67
C ARG A 103 -37.23 16.22 -12.24
N SER A 104 -36.40 16.38 -11.20
CA SER A 104 -36.00 17.69 -10.66
C SER A 104 -34.63 18.15 -11.16
N ALA A 105 -34.47 19.44 -11.45
CA ALA A 105 -33.15 20.02 -11.73
C ALA A 105 -32.23 20.12 -10.50
N ARG A 106 -32.73 19.90 -9.27
CA ARG A 106 -31.95 20.09 -8.02
C ARG A 106 -30.70 19.22 -7.93
N ASP A 107 -30.73 18.05 -8.55
CA ASP A 107 -29.69 17.04 -8.55
C ASP A 107 -29.40 16.59 -9.98
N ASP A 108 -29.32 17.56 -10.90
CA ASP A 108 -29.01 17.32 -12.31
C ASP A 108 -29.94 16.30 -12.98
N PHE A 109 -31.22 16.32 -12.61
CA PHE A 109 -32.27 15.42 -13.12
C PHE A 109 -32.08 13.94 -12.77
N ALA A 110 -31.27 13.62 -11.76
CA ALA A 110 -31.16 12.25 -11.26
C ALA A 110 -32.43 11.81 -10.50
N SER A 111 -33.01 12.67 -9.64
CA SER A 111 -34.19 12.34 -8.84
C SER A 111 -35.50 12.38 -9.62
N VAL A 112 -36.35 11.38 -9.37
CA VAL A 112 -37.73 11.32 -9.85
C VAL A 112 -38.66 11.87 -8.76
N ILE A 113 -39.40 12.94 -9.08
CA ILE A 113 -40.40 13.56 -8.21
C ILE A 113 -41.73 12.82 -8.29
N GLY A 114 -42.13 12.41 -9.49
CA GLY A 114 -43.42 11.78 -9.75
C GLY A 114 -43.34 10.81 -10.94
N LYS A 115 -44.16 9.75 -10.91
CA LYS A 115 -44.18 8.73 -11.97
C LYS A 115 -45.63 8.43 -12.37
N CYS A 116 -45.98 8.82 -13.59
CA CYS A 116 -47.31 8.63 -14.16
C CYS A 116 -47.34 7.30 -14.93
N GLN A 117 -48.32 6.43 -14.66
CA GLN A 117 -48.49 5.19 -15.44
C GLN A 117 -49.31 5.48 -16.70
N VAL A 118 -48.84 5.02 -17.86
CA VAL A 118 -49.56 5.17 -19.14
C VAL A 118 -49.65 3.83 -19.89
N PRO A 119 -50.73 3.57 -20.65
CA PRO A 119 -50.81 2.36 -21.47
C PRO A 119 -49.70 2.29 -22.52
N LYS A 120 -49.32 1.06 -22.90
CA LYS A 120 -48.36 0.84 -23.99
C LYS A 120 -48.94 1.33 -25.31
N ASP A 121 -48.35 2.40 -25.84
CA ASP A 121 -48.74 2.98 -27.12
C ASP A 121 -48.25 2.09 -28.29
N PRO A 122 -49.09 1.78 -29.30
CA PRO A 122 -48.66 1.08 -30.50
C PRO A 122 -47.63 1.84 -31.36
N ASN A 123 -47.63 3.18 -31.33
CA ASN A 123 -46.76 4.01 -32.17
C ASN A 123 -46.17 5.20 -31.38
N PRO A 124 -45.17 4.96 -30.51
CA PRO A 124 -44.68 5.96 -29.56
C PRO A 124 -44.09 7.23 -30.19
N GLN A 125 -43.65 7.17 -31.45
CA GLN A 125 -43.10 8.31 -32.19
C GLN A 125 -44.10 9.47 -32.39
N TRP A 126 -45.41 9.21 -32.30
CA TRP A 126 -46.48 10.21 -32.49
C TRP A 126 -47.01 10.81 -31.19
N ARG A 127 -46.44 10.46 -30.04
CA ARG A 127 -46.84 11.02 -28.75
C ARG A 127 -46.56 12.52 -28.69
N ARG A 128 -47.28 13.23 -27.83
CA ARG A 128 -46.96 14.62 -27.49
C ARG A 128 -47.09 14.84 -26.01
N VAL A 129 -46.22 15.71 -25.46
CA VAL A 129 -46.27 16.13 -24.08
C VAL A 129 -46.10 17.64 -23.99
N ALA A 130 -46.86 18.26 -23.10
CA ALA A 130 -46.78 19.69 -22.83
C ALA A 130 -46.98 19.96 -21.34
N TRP A 131 -46.19 20.90 -20.82
CA TRP A 131 -46.36 21.45 -19.48
C TRP A 131 -47.34 22.62 -19.50
N SER A 132 -48.10 22.80 -18.42
CA SER A 132 -48.81 24.06 -18.17
C SER A 132 -47.83 25.19 -17.88
N HIS A 133 -48.29 26.44 -18.05
CA HIS A 133 -47.45 27.63 -17.86
C HIS A 133 -46.88 27.73 -16.43
N ASP A 134 -47.69 27.38 -15.43
CA ASP A 134 -47.33 27.32 -14.01
C ASP A 134 -46.56 26.04 -13.61
N CYS A 135 -46.31 25.15 -14.58
CA CYS A 135 -45.69 23.84 -14.39
C CYS A 135 -46.45 22.91 -13.43
N ALA A 136 -47.71 23.17 -13.11
CA ALA A 136 -48.50 22.35 -12.19
C ALA A 136 -49.12 21.11 -12.86
N LEU A 137 -49.34 21.17 -14.17
CA LEU A 137 -49.97 20.11 -14.96
C LEU A 137 -49.07 19.62 -16.08
N LEU A 138 -49.21 18.33 -16.36
CA LEU A 138 -48.58 17.67 -17.50
C LEU A 138 -49.65 17.01 -18.36
N ALA A 139 -49.77 17.44 -19.62
CA ALA A 139 -50.65 16.78 -20.58
C ALA A 139 -49.83 15.81 -21.46
N TYR A 140 -50.34 14.59 -21.62
CA TYR A 140 -49.78 13.54 -22.45
C TYR A 140 -50.81 13.09 -23.48
N ALA A 141 -50.46 13.12 -24.76
CA ALA A 141 -51.28 12.62 -25.86
C ALA A 141 -50.62 11.37 -26.47
N ASP A 142 -51.38 10.30 -26.60
CA ASP A 142 -50.94 9.07 -27.28
C ASP A 142 -51.18 9.12 -28.80
N SER A 143 -50.65 8.12 -29.53
CA SER A 143 -50.82 8.04 -30.99
C SER A 143 -52.26 7.80 -31.45
N THR A 144 -53.17 7.42 -30.55
CA THR A 144 -54.60 7.22 -30.84
C THR A 144 -55.41 8.50 -30.75
N GLY A 145 -54.81 9.58 -30.22
CA GLY A 145 -55.46 10.87 -29.99
C GLY A 145 -56.10 10.99 -28.61
N THR A 146 -55.85 10.06 -27.69
CA THR A 146 -56.30 10.15 -26.29
C THR A 146 -55.37 11.09 -25.54
N VAL A 147 -55.91 12.05 -24.77
CA VAL A 147 -55.13 12.99 -23.97
C VAL A 147 -55.36 12.75 -22.48
N ARG A 148 -54.30 12.55 -21.72
CA ARG A 148 -54.30 12.36 -20.26
C ARG A 148 -53.66 13.56 -19.60
N LEU A 149 -54.21 14.00 -18.47
CA LEU A 149 -53.61 15.06 -17.66
C LEU A 149 -53.16 14.51 -16.31
N PHE A 150 -51.96 14.89 -15.91
CA PHE A 150 -51.33 14.51 -14.66
C PHE A 150 -50.99 15.73 -13.82
N ASP A 151 -51.01 15.56 -12.50
CA ASP A 151 -50.43 16.52 -11.56
C ASP A 151 -48.90 16.34 -11.43
N LEU A 152 -48.25 17.23 -10.67
CA LEU A 152 -46.82 17.17 -10.37
C LEU A 152 -46.37 15.89 -9.62
N MET A 153 -47.28 15.26 -8.87
CA MET A 153 -46.99 14.03 -8.12
C MET A 153 -47.11 12.77 -8.99
N GLY A 154 -47.63 12.91 -10.21
CA GLY A 154 -47.86 11.85 -11.17
C GLY A 154 -49.22 11.17 -11.07
N SER A 155 -50.18 11.77 -10.36
CA SER A 155 -51.56 11.30 -10.27
C SER A 155 -52.32 11.64 -11.56
N GLU A 156 -53.01 10.65 -12.13
CA GLU A 156 -53.90 10.87 -13.28
C GLU A 156 -55.15 11.64 -12.83
N LEU A 157 -55.33 12.86 -13.33
CA LEU A 157 -56.46 13.71 -13.00
C LEU A 157 -57.70 13.29 -13.79
N PHE A 158 -57.58 13.19 -15.12
CA PHE A 158 -58.64 12.75 -16.02
C PHE A 158 -58.12 12.45 -17.44
N VAL A 159 -58.97 11.79 -18.23
CA VAL A 159 -58.69 11.36 -19.60
C VAL A 159 -59.71 11.96 -20.57
N ILE A 160 -59.23 12.63 -21.60
CA ILE A 160 -60.01 13.18 -22.71
C ILE A 160 -59.96 12.16 -23.87
N PRO A 161 -61.08 11.51 -24.22
CA PRO A 161 -61.11 10.52 -25.29
C PRO A 161 -61.02 11.17 -26.69
N PRO A 162 -60.51 10.45 -27.69
CA PRO A 162 -60.48 10.93 -29.07
C PRO A 162 -61.89 11.00 -29.66
N ALA A 163 -62.08 11.88 -30.65
CA ALA A 163 -63.36 12.08 -31.32
C ALA A 163 -63.83 10.86 -32.13
N VAL A 164 -62.91 10.30 -32.93
CA VAL A 164 -63.06 9.12 -33.80
C VAL A 164 -61.64 8.62 -34.06
N SER A 165 -61.32 7.35 -33.81
CA SER A 165 -59.98 6.79 -34.07
C SER A 165 -60.08 5.46 -34.81
N PHE A 166 -59.40 5.33 -35.94
CA PHE A 166 -59.24 4.06 -36.64
C PHE A 166 -57.82 3.51 -36.42
N PRO A 167 -57.66 2.21 -36.12
CA PRO A 167 -56.33 1.61 -35.99
C PRO A 167 -55.51 1.81 -37.28
N GLY A 168 -54.38 2.49 -37.17
CA GLY A 168 -53.46 2.76 -38.29
C GLY A 168 -53.65 4.11 -39.01
N ASP A 169 -54.64 4.93 -38.64
CA ASP A 169 -54.77 6.30 -39.15
C ASP A 169 -54.21 7.32 -38.13
N PHE A 170 -53.03 7.87 -38.42
CA PHE A 170 -52.34 8.84 -37.56
C PHE A 170 -52.92 10.26 -37.64
N SER A 171 -53.93 10.50 -38.48
CA SER A 171 -54.52 11.83 -38.69
C SER A 171 -55.16 12.40 -37.42
N TYR A 172 -55.54 11.55 -36.46
CA TYR A 172 -56.15 11.95 -35.19
C TYR A 172 -55.15 12.08 -34.03
N ALA A 173 -53.88 11.71 -34.23
CA ALA A 173 -52.83 11.96 -33.24
C ALA A 173 -52.63 13.47 -33.05
N ALA A 174 -52.11 13.87 -31.89
CA ALA A 174 -51.86 15.27 -31.60
C ALA A 174 -50.63 15.80 -32.39
N ALA A 175 -50.85 16.81 -33.24
CA ALA A 175 -49.80 17.59 -33.88
C ALA A 175 -49.29 18.71 -32.97
N GLY A 176 -50.14 19.22 -32.08
CA GLY A 176 -49.80 20.23 -31.09
C GLY A 176 -50.66 20.09 -29.82
N LEU A 177 -50.03 20.30 -28.68
CA LEU A 177 -50.65 20.28 -27.36
C LEU A 177 -50.20 21.54 -26.63
N VAL A 178 -51.14 22.44 -26.31
CA VAL A 178 -50.81 23.79 -25.85
C VAL A 178 -51.67 24.16 -24.66
N PHE A 179 -51.05 24.58 -23.56
CA PHE A 179 -51.75 25.23 -22.46
C PHE A 179 -51.78 26.76 -22.62
N LEU A 180 -52.94 27.35 -22.33
CA LEU A 180 -53.19 28.77 -22.27
C LEU A 180 -53.63 29.14 -20.85
N GLU A 181 -53.28 30.36 -20.44
CA GLU A 181 -53.77 30.93 -19.19
C GLU A 181 -55.25 31.29 -19.33
N TYR A 182 -56.07 30.81 -18.40
CA TYR A 182 -57.48 31.11 -18.35
C TYR A 182 -57.81 31.91 -17.08
N ALA A 183 -58.02 33.22 -17.24
CA ALA A 183 -58.31 34.13 -16.12
C ALA A 183 -59.79 34.54 -16.01
N ALA A 184 -60.67 33.99 -16.84
CA ALA A 184 -62.06 34.47 -16.93
C ALA A 184 -63.01 33.87 -15.88
N SER A 185 -62.63 32.78 -15.20
CA SER A 185 -63.40 32.18 -14.10
C SER A 185 -62.46 31.56 -13.07
N ALA A 186 -62.80 31.66 -11.79
CA ALA A 186 -62.06 31.00 -10.71
C ALA A 186 -62.26 29.47 -10.68
N GLN A 187 -63.24 28.94 -11.41
CA GLN A 187 -63.51 27.49 -11.48
C GLN A 187 -62.47 26.75 -12.34
N TRP A 188 -61.96 27.39 -13.40
CA TRP A 188 -61.07 26.79 -14.38
C TRP A 188 -59.69 27.39 -14.24
N SER A 189 -58.66 26.55 -14.16
CA SER A 189 -57.27 26.98 -13.94
C SER A 189 -56.50 27.21 -15.23
N SER A 190 -56.82 26.47 -16.30
CA SER A 190 -56.13 26.58 -17.58
C SER A 190 -57.02 26.17 -18.75
N GLU A 191 -56.69 26.64 -19.94
CA GLU A 191 -57.33 26.22 -21.19
C GLU A 191 -56.32 25.39 -22.00
N LEU A 192 -56.67 24.14 -22.33
CA LEU A 192 -55.85 23.21 -23.09
C LEU A 192 -56.35 23.13 -24.53
N LEU A 193 -55.49 23.46 -25.50
CA LEU A 193 -55.74 23.26 -26.91
C LEU A 193 -55.14 21.92 -27.37
N VAL A 194 -55.98 21.08 -27.97
CA VAL A 194 -55.59 19.82 -28.61
C VAL A 194 -55.75 20.00 -30.12
N ILE A 195 -54.63 19.95 -30.85
CA ILE A 195 -54.59 20.13 -32.31
C ILE A 195 -54.15 18.82 -32.94
N THR A 196 -54.97 18.25 -33.81
CA THR A 196 -54.69 16.99 -34.51
C THR A 196 -53.94 17.20 -35.83
N TYR A 197 -53.27 16.16 -36.33
CA TYR A 197 -52.63 16.19 -37.65
C TYR A 197 -53.62 16.41 -38.81
N SER A 198 -54.89 16.00 -38.67
CA SER A 198 -55.97 16.29 -39.61
C SER A 198 -56.38 17.77 -39.65
N GLY A 199 -55.82 18.60 -38.77
CA GLY A 199 -56.13 20.03 -38.69
C GLY A 199 -57.40 20.35 -37.89
N GLN A 200 -57.84 19.47 -36.99
CA GLN A 200 -58.91 19.79 -36.04
C GLN A 200 -58.30 20.32 -34.74
N LEU A 201 -58.84 21.42 -34.24
CA LEU A 201 -58.50 22.02 -32.96
C LEU A 201 -59.71 21.92 -32.03
N ARG A 202 -59.48 21.47 -30.81
CA ARG A 202 -60.46 21.50 -29.72
C ARG A 202 -59.86 22.19 -28.50
N SER A 203 -60.60 23.12 -27.93
CA SER A 203 -60.24 23.80 -26.68
C SER A 203 -61.00 23.17 -25.51
N TYR A 204 -60.28 22.85 -24.43
CA TYR A 204 -60.82 22.30 -23.19
C TYR A 204 -60.44 23.19 -22.01
N LEU A 205 -61.41 23.59 -21.20
CA LEU A 205 -61.17 24.22 -19.91
C LEU A 205 -60.91 23.14 -18.87
N VAL A 206 -59.85 23.32 -18.09
CA VAL A 206 -59.33 22.34 -17.12
C VAL A 206 -59.26 22.95 -15.73
N SER A 207 -59.59 22.17 -14.69
CA SER A 207 -59.47 22.57 -13.28
C SER A 207 -58.68 21.56 -12.45
N VAL A 208 -57.83 22.05 -11.55
CA VAL A 208 -56.90 21.28 -10.69
C VAL A 208 -57.32 21.29 -9.21
N GLY A 209 -58.45 21.94 -8.89
CA GLY A 209 -58.94 22.07 -7.50
C GLY A 209 -59.78 20.87 -7.03
N THR A 210 -60.68 21.12 -6.08
CA THR A 210 -61.57 20.10 -5.48
C THR A 210 -62.55 19.44 -6.46
N ASN A 211 -62.75 20.04 -7.65
CA ASN A 211 -63.55 19.47 -8.73
C ASN A 211 -62.64 19.22 -9.95
N GLN A 212 -61.97 18.07 -9.97
CA GLN A 212 -61.22 17.57 -11.13
C GLN A 212 -62.18 17.32 -12.29
N ALA A 213 -62.28 18.30 -13.20
CA ALA A 213 -63.19 18.24 -14.32
C ALA A 213 -62.58 18.93 -15.55
N PHE A 214 -63.10 18.58 -16.72
CA PHE A 214 -62.82 19.27 -17.97
C PHE A 214 -64.12 19.61 -18.69
N GLN A 215 -64.13 20.70 -19.45
CA GLN A 215 -65.25 21.11 -20.28
C GLN A 215 -64.77 21.57 -21.66
N GLU A 216 -65.36 21.05 -22.74
CA GLU A 216 -65.09 21.55 -24.09
C GLU A 216 -65.65 22.98 -24.26
N SER A 217 -64.77 23.90 -24.66
CA SER A 217 -65.08 25.32 -24.88
C SER A 217 -65.57 25.56 -26.30
N HIS A 218 -64.74 25.22 -27.28
CA HIS A 218 -65.05 25.39 -28.71
C HIS A 218 -64.15 24.49 -29.58
N SER A 219 -64.54 24.31 -30.84
CA SER A 219 -63.77 23.59 -31.85
C SER A 219 -63.56 24.44 -33.11
N PHE A 220 -62.43 24.23 -33.78
CA PHE A 220 -62.03 24.93 -35.00
C PHE A 220 -61.36 23.96 -35.98
N SER A 221 -61.46 24.22 -37.28
CA SER A 221 -60.80 23.39 -38.31
C SER A 221 -59.94 24.22 -39.23
N PHE A 222 -58.68 23.83 -39.36
CA PHE A 222 -57.70 24.40 -40.27
C PHE A 222 -57.71 23.75 -41.66
N SER A 223 -58.57 22.76 -41.89
CA SER A 223 -58.66 22.00 -43.15
C SER A 223 -58.87 22.87 -44.40
N GLY A 224 -59.49 24.05 -44.24
CA GLY A 224 -59.65 25.04 -45.31
C GLY A 224 -58.35 25.73 -45.74
N HIS A 225 -57.30 25.70 -44.91
CA HIS A 225 -56.00 26.33 -45.15
C HIS A 225 -54.89 25.30 -45.38
N TYR A 226 -54.99 24.13 -44.73
CA TYR A 226 -54.05 23.02 -44.88
C TYR A 226 -54.77 21.78 -45.42
N THR A 227 -54.71 21.60 -46.75
CA THR A 227 -55.40 20.48 -47.43
C THR A 227 -54.79 19.12 -47.12
N ASN A 228 -53.51 19.09 -46.73
CA ASN A 228 -52.75 17.87 -46.43
C ASN A 228 -52.52 17.69 -44.91
N GLY A 229 -53.29 18.40 -44.08
CA GLY A 229 -53.15 18.38 -42.62
C GLY A 229 -52.06 19.32 -42.08
N ILE A 230 -52.04 19.43 -40.75
CA ILE A 230 -51.06 20.20 -39.97
C ILE A 230 -49.95 19.26 -39.53
N THR A 231 -48.72 19.75 -39.47
CA THR A 231 -47.56 18.96 -39.06
C THR A 231 -47.09 19.28 -37.64
N THR A 232 -47.19 20.54 -37.23
CA THR A 232 -46.82 21.03 -35.89
C THR A 232 -47.54 22.33 -35.55
N ALA A 233 -47.81 22.57 -34.27
CA ALA A 233 -48.38 23.82 -33.78
C ALA A 233 -47.76 24.22 -32.44
N ILE A 234 -47.42 25.51 -32.30
CA ILE A 234 -46.77 26.09 -31.11
C ILE A 234 -47.46 27.41 -30.78
N TYR A 235 -47.57 27.72 -29.49
CA TYR A 235 -48.15 28.99 -29.04
C TYR A 235 -47.06 29.96 -28.56
N HIS A 236 -47.17 31.21 -29.01
CA HIS A 236 -46.31 32.30 -28.61
C HIS A 236 -47.03 33.17 -27.56
N PRO A 237 -46.67 33.09 -26.27
CA PRO A 237 -47.38 33.78 -25.19
C PRO A 237 -47.28 35.31 -25.29
N GLY A 238 -46.12 35.86 -25.62
CA GLY A 238 -45.90 37.32 -25.64
C GLY A 238 -46.74 38.11 -26.66
N HIS A 239 -47.13 37.45 -27.76
CA HIS A 239 -47.97 38.03 -28.81
C HIS A 239 -49.36 37.39 -28.91
N ARG A 240 -49.62 36.38 -28.06
CA ARG A 240 -50.85 35.56 -28.07
C ARG A 240 -51.20 35.03 -29.46
N LEU A 241 -50.19 34.49 -30.14
CA LEU A 241 -50.32 33.92 -31.48
C LEU A 241 -50.14 32.40 -31.45
N LEU A 242 -51.01 31.69 -32.15
CA LEU A 242 -50.84 30.28 -32.45
C LEU A 242 -50.13 30.15 -33.81
N LEU A 243 -48.91 29.63 -33.78
CA LEU A 243 -48.09 29.38 -34.96
C LEU A 243 -48.36 27.96 -35.44
N VAL A 244 -48.73 27.80 -36.70
CA VAL A 244 -49.11 26.52 -37.29
C VAL A 244 -48.22 26.24 -38.50
N GLY A 245 -47.69 25.03 -38.56
CA GLY A 245 -46.88 24.50 -39.66
C GLY A 245 -47.62 23.41 -40.44
N GLY A 246 -47.43 23.39 -41.75
CA GLY A 246 -47.94 22.34 -42.63
C GLY A 246 -47.14 22.23 -43.92
N CYS A 247 -47.72 21.59 -44.94
CA CYS A 247 -47.12 21.49 -46.27
C CYS A 247 -47.10 22.82 -47.01
N GLU A 248 -46.13 22.98 -47.91
CA GLU A 248 -46.03 24.13 -48.79
C GLU A 248 -47.28 24.31 -49.66
N SER A 249 -47.73 25.56 -49.82
CA SER A 249 -48.84 25.93 -50.70
C SER A 249 -48.34 26.48 -52.03
N ASN A 250 -48.74 25.87 -53.15
CA ASN A 250 -48.42 26.34 -54.51
C ASN A 250 -49.26 27.56 -54.98
N ASP A 251 -49.87 28.30 -54.05
CA ASP A 251 -50.71 29.45 -54.39
C ASP A 251 -49.84 30.69 -54.59
N GLU A 252 -49.64 31.11 -55.85
CA GLU A 252 -48.71 32.20 -56.22
C GLU A 252 -49.05 33.56 -55.59
N GLY A 253 -50.24 33.72 -54.99
CA GLY A 253 -50.66 34.95 -54.30
C GLY A 253 -50.40 35.00 -52.79
N SER A 254 -49.72 34.01 -52.20
CA SER A 254 -49.51 33.88 -50.75
C SER A 254 -48.15 34.42 -50.26
N THR A 255 -48.06 34.81 -48.97
CA THR A 255 -46.80 35.26 -48.34
C THR A 255 -45.70 34.21 -48.40
N ARG A 256 -44.43 34.66 -48.34
CA ARG A 256 -43.27 33.76 -48.27
C ARG A 256 -43.37 32.75 -47.12
N ALA A 257 -43.92 33.14 -45.98
CA ALA A 257 -44.16 32.25 -44.85
C ALA A 257 -45.20 31.16 -45.19
N THR A 258 -46.34 31.54 -45.78
CA THR A 258 -47.40 30.60 -46.17
C THR A 258 -46.93 29.63 -47.26
N ARG A 259 -46.13 30.10 -48.22
CA ARG A 259 -45.49 29.25 -49.24
C ARG A 259 -44.59 28.19 -48.62
N CYS A 260 -43.88 28.52 -47.52
CA CYS A 260 -43.11 27.59 -46.72
C CYS A 260 -43.94 26.80 -45.69
N GLY A 261 -45.28 26.85 -45.76
CA GLY A 261 -46.19 26.10 -44.89
C GLY A 261 -46.46 26.72 -43.52
N LEU A 262 -46.05 27.97 -43.26
CA LEU A 262 -46.19 28.65 -41.96
C LEU A 262 -47.33 29.66 -41.95
N THR A 263 -48.18 29.59 -40.92
CA THR A 263 -49.24 30.57 -40.66
C THR A 263 -49.30 30.97 -39.18
N ALA A 264 -49.68 32.22 -38.88
CA ALA A 264 -50.01 32.66 -37.52
C ALA A 264 -51.50 32.93 -37.38
N TRP A 265 -52.02 32.57 -36.23
CA TRP A 265 -53.44 32.70 -35.89
C TRP A 265 -53.57 33.47 -34.59
N ARG A 266 -54.34 34.55 -34.62
CA ARG A 266 -54.70 35.31 -33.43
C ARG A 266 -55.92 34.67 -32.78
N LEU A 267 -55.86 34.48 -31.48
CA LEU A 267 -56.97 34.00 -30.66
C LEU A 267 -57.97 35.15 -30.45
N LEU A 268 -59.26 34.86 -30.64
CA LEU A 268 -60.38 35.78 -30.46
C LEU A 268 -61.30 35.25 -29.37
N SER A 269 -61.89 36.14 -28.57
CA SER A 269 -62.80 35.76 -27.47
C SER A 269 -64.15 35.18 -27.93
N GLY A 270 -64.48 35.25 -29.22
CA GLY A 270 -65.72 34.72 -29.80
C GLY A 270 -65.54 34.22 -31.23
N GLN A 271 -66.58 33.62 -31.82
CA GLN A 271 -66.53 33.04 -33.18
C GLN A 271 -66.01 34.06 -34.21
N PRO A 272 -65.05 33.70 -35.09
CA PRO A 272 -64.56 32.35 -35.42
C PRO A 272 -63.49 31.76 -34.48
N HIS A 273 -63.23 32.37 -33.31
CA HIS A 273 -62.22 32.00 -32.29
C HIS A 273 -60.76 32.09 -32.73
N TYR A 274 -60.47 31.86 -34.01
CA TYR A 274 -59.15 31.97 -34.60
C TYR A 274 -59.22 32.75 -35.90
N LYS A 275 -58.33 33.74 -36.05
CA LYS A 275 -58.19 34.51 -37.29
C LYS A 275 -56.74 34.50 -37.74
N GLN A 276 -56.50 34.11 -38.99
CA GLN A 276 -55.18 34.16 -39.60
C GLN A 276 -54.68 35.62 -39.65
N VAL A 277 -53.43 35.83 -39.24
CA VAL A 277 -52.75 37.11 -39.34
C VAL A 277 -52.18 37.22 -40.76
N THR A 278 -52.71 38.13 -41.55
CA THR A 278 -52.23 38.45 -42.91
C THR A 278 -51.39 39.73 -42.89
N SER A 279 -50.45 39.86 -43.82
CA SER A 279 -49.68 41.08 -44.00
C SER A 279 -50.47 42.10 -44.83
N TYR A 280 -50.12 43.40 -44.75
CA TYR A 280 -50.77 44.45 -45.56
C TYR A 280 -50.68 44.18 -47.07
N GLU A 281 -49.65 43.45 -47.53
CA GLU A 281 -49.48 43.06 -48.94
C GLU A 281 -50.55 42.04 -49.40
N ASP A 282 -51.06 41.19 -48.50
CA ASP A 282 -52.07 40.16 -48.81
C ASP A 282 -53.50 40.73 -48.90
N ASP A 283 -53.81 41.74 -48.07
CA ASP A 283 -55.12 42.37 -48.01
C ASP A 283 -55.41 43.18 -49.30
N VAL A 284 -54.37 43.70 -49.96
CA VAL A 284 -54.48 44.42 -51.25
C VAL A 284 -54.70 43.45 -52.42
N GLY A 285 -54.04 42.28 -52.42
CA GLY A 285 -54.17 41.26 -53.48
C GLY A 285 -55.50 40.48 -53.42
N SER A 286 -56.05 40.28 -52.22
CA SER A 286 -57.32 39.56 -52.01
C SER A 286 -58.55 40.41 -52.36
N ALA A 287 -58.49 41.75 -52.22
CA ALA A 287 -59.58 42.66 -52.57
C ALA A 287 -59.88 42.73 -54.08
N GLN A 288 -58.90 42.44 -54.96
CA GLN A 288 -59.11 42.40 -56.42
C GLN A 288 -59.78 41.11 -56.93
N ARG A 289 -59.95 40.08 -56.08
CA ARG A 289 -60.41 38.73 -56.49
C ARG A 289 -61.82 38.35 -56.01
N ARG A 290 -62.75 39.30 -55.88
CA ARG A 290 -64.19 38.97 -55.73
C ARG A 290 -64.88 38.89 -57.10
N GLY A 291 -64.76 37.74 -57.76
CA GLY A 291 -65.47 37.36 -58.99
C GLY A 291 -65.77 35.86 -59.01
N PHE A 292 -66.97 35.49 -59.46
CA PHE A 292 -67.64 34.20 -59.24
C PHE A 292 -66.97 32.95 -59.88
N PHE A 293 -67.17 31.80 -59.21
CA PHE A 293 -66.83 30.40 -59.55
C PHE A 293 -65.33 29.98 -59.56
N ARG A 294 -64.88 29.30 -58.50
CA ARG A 294 -63.71 28.40 -58.54
C ARG A 294 -64.11 27.10 -59.23
N ILE A 295 -63.55 26.83 -60.40
CA ILE A 295 -63.63 25.52 -61.07
C ILE A 295 -62.52 24.62 -60.48
N PRO A 296 -62.79 23.39 -60.02
CA PRO A 296 -61.75 22.48 -59.57
C PRO A 296 -60.92 22.01 -60.77
N SER A 297 -59.61 22.16 -60.71
CA SER A 297 -58.68 21.65 -61.72
C SER A 297 -58.51 20.14 -61.51
N PHE A 298 -59.22 19.31 -62.29
CA PHE A 298 -58.91 17.89 -62.40
C PHE A 298 -57.60 17.72 -63.18
N ARG A 299 -56.50 17.37 -62.51
CA ARG A 299 -55.29 16.85 -63.17
C ARG A 299 -55.42 15.33 -63.29
N LEU A 300 -55.81 14.86 -64.47
CA LEU A 300 -55.66 13.45 -64.86
C LEU A 300 -54.20 13.21 -65.25
N PHE A 301 -53.53 12.35 -64.48
CA PHE A 301 -52.20 11.77 -64.71
C PHE A 301 -51.01 12.75 -64.83
N SER A 302 -50.44 13.14 -63.68
CA SER A 302 -49.01 13.41 -63.57
C SER A 302 -48.40 12.37 -62.63
N ARG A 303 -47.59 11.46 -63.19
CA ARG A 303 -46.84 10.44 -62.46
C ARG A 303 -45.36 10.81 -62.51
N GLN A 304 -45.02 11.94 -61.90
CA GLN A 304 -43.68 12.28 -61.44
C GLN A 304 -43.81 12.75 -59.99
N SER A 305 -43.19 12.01 -59.08
CA SER A 305 -43.21 12.22 -57.64
C SER A 305 -42.40 13.46 -57.24
N ASN A 306 -42.97 14.64 -57.38
CA ASN A 306 -42.48 15.81 -56.65
C ASN A 306 -43.09 15.73 -55.24
N GLU A 307 -42.35 15.17 -54.27
CA GLU A 307 -42.73 15.27 -52.85
C GLU A 307 -42.80 16.75 -52.49
N MET A 308 -43.95 17.21 -51.99
CA MET A 308 -44.10 18.58 -51.48
C MET A 308 -43.32 18.71 -50.17
N ASP A 309 -42.48 19.74 -50.05
CA ASP A 309 -41.81 20.05 -48.79
C ASP A 309 -42.82 20.60 -47.77
N GLY A 310 -42.41 20.70 -46.53
CA GLY A 310 -43.27 21.18 -45.45
C GLY A 310 -42.57 21.23 -44.12
N VAL A 311 -43.21 21.89 -43.17
CA VAL A 311 -42.64 22.10 -41.83
C VAL A 311 -42.63 20.77 -41.08
N PHE A 312 -41.45 20.35 -40.58
CA PHE A 312 -41.30 19.19 -39.71
C PHE A 312 -41.35 19.58 -38.23
N ARG A 313 -40.60 20.62 -37.84
CA ARG A 313 -40.49 21.07 -36.45
C ARG A 313 -40.29 22.57 -36.38
N MET A 314 -40.81 23.17 -35.31
CA MET A 314 -40.67 24.59 -35.02
C MET A 314 -40.13 24.75 -33.59
N SER A 315 -39.38 25.81 -33.33
CA SER A 315 -38.91 26.17 -32.00
C SER A 315 -38.77 27.69 -31.89
N VAL A 316 -39.31 28.27 -30.82
CA VAL A 316 -39.29 29.73 -30.55
C VAL A 316 -38.06 30.06 -29.70
N SER A 317 -37.41 31.19 -29.98
CA SER A 317 -36.26 31.66 -29.19
C SER A 317 -36.65 31.98 -27.74
N PRO A 318 -35.70 31.93 -26.78
CA PRO A 318 -35.95 32.27 -25.38
C PRO A 318 -36.56 33.67 -25.19
N ASP A 319 -36.11 34.67 -25.95
CA ASP A 319 -36.67 36.04 -25.97
C ASP A 319 -38.02 36.18 -26.70
N GLY A 320 -38.48 35.15 -27.42
CA GLY A 320 -39.71 35.16 -28.23
C GLY A 320 -39.61 35.93 -29.56
N ALA A 321 -38.45 36.49 -29.91
CA ALA A 321 -38.32 37.31 -31.11
C ALA A 321 -38.17 36.50 -32.41
N LEU A 322 -37.66 35.27 -32.33
CA LEU A 322 -37.30 34.44 -33.49
C LEU A 322 -38.00 33.08 -33.48
N LEU A 323 -38.24 32.56 -34.68
CA LEU A 323 -38.73 31.21 -34.92
C LEU A 323 -37.76 30.43 -35.79
N ALA A 324 -37.25 29.32 -35.27
CA ALA A 324 -36.51 28.33 -36.03
C ALA A 324 -37.44 27.25 -36.57
N VAL A 325 -37.35 26.98 -37.86
CA VAL A 325 -38.23 26.06 -38.58
C VAL A 325 -37.40 25.08 -39.40
N VAL A 326 -37.62 23.79 -39.17
CA VAL A 326 -37.02 22.68 -39.90
C VAL A 326 -38.02 22.12 -40.89
N HIS A 327 -37.61 21.93 -42.13
CA HIS A 327 -38.44 21.40 -43.23
C HIS A 327 -38.16 19.91 -43.50
N PHE A 328 -39.05 19.21 -44.24
CA PHE A 328 -38.87 17.80 -44.59
C PHE A 328 -37.61 17.56 -45.44
N SER A 329 -37.20 18.55 -46.22
CA SER A 329 -35.94 18.57 -46.99
C SER A 329 -34.68 18.66 -46.12
N GLY A 330 -34.79 18.90 -44.82
CA GLY A 330 -33.65 19.18 -43.93
C GLY A 330 -33.19 20.64 -43.97
N ARG A 331 -33.88 21.51 -44.71
CA ARG A 331 -33.66 22.96 -44.71
C ARG A 331 -33.99 23.56 -43.34
N LEU A 332 -33.14 24.46 -42.86
CA LEU A 332 -33.36 25.29 -41.67
C LEU A 332 -33.74 26.70 -42.11
N SER A 333 -34.79 27.28 -41.53
CA SER A 333 -35.20 28.66 -41.82
C SER A 333 -35.52 29.43 -40.53
N LEU A 334 -35.18 30.71 -40.52
CA LEU A 334 -35.37 31.64 -39.41
C LEU A 334 -36.32 32.77 -39.77
N TRP A 335 -37.25 33.06 -38.87
CA TRP A 335 -38.32 34.04 -39.08
C TRP A 335 -38.47 34.95 -37.86
N ASP A 336 -38.65 36.25 -38.09
CA ASP A 336 -38.92 37.21 -37.03
C ASP A 336 -40.41 37.14 -36.60
N ILE A 337 -40.68 36.95 -35.31
CA ILE A 337 -42.04 37.00 -34.74
C ILE A 337 -42.33 38.44 -34.26
N PRO A 338 -43.54 38.98 -34.46
CA PRO A 338 -44.72 38.37 -35.07
C PRO A 338 -44.83 38.62 -36.59
N SER A 339 -43.84 39.29 -37.19
CA SER A 339 -43.91 39.79 -38.56
C SER A 339 -43.77 38.72 -39.66
N PHE A 340 -43.25 37.54 -39.30
CA PHE A 340 -42.79 36.49 -40.22
C PHE A 340 -41.92 37.02 -41.36
N LYS A 341 -41.06 38.00 -41.06
CA LYS A 341 -40.00 38.38 -41.98
C LYS A 341 -38.97 37.27 -42.02
N HIS A 342 -38.65 36.82 -43.22
CA HIS A 342 -37.64 35.79 -43.43
C HIS A 342 -36.25 36.38 -43.17
N ARG A 343 -35.55 35.91 -42.14
CA ARG A 343 -34.22 36.40 -41.78
C ARG A 343 -33.10 35.65 -42.49
N ALA A 344 -33.13 34.32 -42.42
CA ALA A 344 -32.14 33.46 -43.06
C ALA A 344 -32.71 32.08 -43.38
N SER A 345 -32.13 31.39 -44.36
CA SER A 345 -32.42 29.99 -44.60
C SER A 345 -31.20 29.26 -45.15
N TRP A 346 -30.96 28.07 -44.65
CA TRP A 346 -29.81 27.24 -45.00
C TRP A 346 -30.27 25.88 -45.49
N GLU A 347 -29.83 25.52 -46.68
CA GLU A 347 -30.01 24.16 -47.20
C GLU A 347 -29.16 23.18 -46.39
N GLN A 348 -29.52 21.89 -46.45
CA GLN A 348 -28.85 20.86 -45.69
C GLN A 348 -27.32 20.83 -45.92
N SER A 349 -26.87 21.07 -47.15
CA SER A 349 -25.46 21.08 -47.56
C SER A 349 -24.65 22.25 -46.99
N GLN A 350 -25.31 23.34 -46.57
CA GLN A 350 -24.68 24.55 -46.05
C GLN A 350 -24.51 24.53 -44.53
N GLN A 351 -25.13 23.57 -43.85
CA GLN A 351 -25.13 23.50 -42.40
C GLN A 351 -23.86 22.78 -41.89
N PRO A 352 -23.30 23.19 -40.75
CA PRO A 352 -22.12 22.55 -40.18
C PRO A 352 -22.43 21.08 -39.85
N GLY A 353 -21.45 20.20 -40.10
CA GLY A 353 -21.57 18.80 -39.69
C GLY A 353 -22.53 17.94 -40.50
N PHE A 354 -23.02 18.39 -41.67
CA PHE A 354 -24.02 17.63 -42.43
C PHE A 354 -23.44 16.35 -43.06
N ASP A 355 -22.19 16.38 -43.51
CA ASP A 355 -21.53 15.28 -44.23
C ASP A 355 -20.49 14.51 -43.40
N GLU A 356 -20.25 14.99 -42.17
CA GLU A 356 -19.36 14.34 -41.23
C GLU A 356 -19.92 12.98 -40.80
N ILE A 357 -19.03 12.03 -40.52
CA ILE A 357 -19.39 10.66 -40.10
C ILE A 357 -18.74 10.42 -38.75
N ASN A 358 -19.51 9.82 -37.83
CA ASN A 358 -19.01 9.43 -36.52
C ASN A 358 -17.71 8.60 -36.66
N PRO A 359 -16.59 9.03 -36.06
CA PRO A 359 -15.32 8.29 -36.11
C PRO A 359 -15.44 6.83 -35.68
N GLU A 360 -16.29 6.52 -34.70
CA GLU A 360 -16.51 5.15 -34.19
C GLU A 360 -17.19 4.21 -35.22
N TRP A 361 -17.83 4.77 -36.24
CA TRP A 361 -18.44 3.95 -37.30
C TRP A 361 -17.39 3.42 -38.26
N LYS A 362 -16.20 4.04 -38.32
CA LYS A 362 -15.08 3.58 -39.15
C LYS A 362 -14.40 2.34 -38.55
N THR A 363 -14.38 2.21 -37.23
CA THR A 363 -13.73 1.09 -36.52
C THR A 363 -14.63 -0.16 -36.46
N SER A 364 -15.95 -0.01 -36.40
CA SER A 364 -16.88 -1.15 -36.23
C SER A 364 -17.49 -1.69 -37.55
N LEU A 365 -17.28 -2.98 -37.82
CA LEU A 365 -17.78 -3.68 -39.03
C LEU A 365 -19.31 -3.64 -39.19
N GLU A 366 -20.07 -3.69 -38.09
CA GLU A 366 -21.53 -3.59 -38.12
C GLU A 366 -22.02 -2.18 -38.47
N LYS A 367 -21.36 -1.14 -37.93
CA LYS A 367 -21.70 0.26 -38.21
C LYS A 367 -21.20 0.70 -39.61
N ARG A 368 -20.20 0.03 -40.20
CA ARG A 368 -19.78 0.22 -41.61
C ARG A 368 -20.91 -0.07 -42.63
N LYS A 369 -21.87 -0.96 -42.33
CA LYS A 369 -23.05 -1.17 -43.20
C LYS A 369 -23.98 0.05 -43.22
N LYS A 370 -24.05 0.80 -42.11
CA LYS A 370 -24.82 2.05 -42.00
C LYS A 370 -24.21 3.19 -42.82
N ILE A 371 -22.91 3.12 -43.13
CA ILE A 371 -22.20 4.10 -43.99
C ILE A 371 -22.69 4.05 -45.46
N LYS A 372 -23.19 2.89 -45.94
CA LYS A 372 -23.70 2.76 -47.32
C LYS A 372 -25.01 3.51 -47.56
N ASP A 373 -25.77 3.82 -46.51
CA ASP A 373 -27.05 4.54 -46.56
C ASP A 373 -26.88 6.02 -46.15
N LYS A 374 -25.73 6.64 -46.48
CA LYS A 374 -25.30 7.98 -46.01
C LYS A 374 -26.35 9.08 -46.20
N GLU A 375 -27.04 9.08 -47.34
CA GLU A 375 -28.04 10.10 -47.71
C GLU A 375 -29.29 10.07 -46.80
N GLN A 376 -29.59 8.94 -46.16
CA GLN A 376 -30.79 8.80 -45.33
C GLN A 376 -30.61 9.37 -43.91
N TYR A 377 -29.38 9.58 -43.45
CA TYR A 377 -29.09 9.97 -42.06
C TYR A 377 -28.62 11.43 -41.89
N GLY A 378 -28.47 12.20 -42.96
CA GLY A 378 -28.07 13.61 -42.83
C GLY A 378 -29.17 14.57 -42.36
N SER A 379 -30.44 14.14 -42.35
CA SER A 379 -31.59 15.03 -42.13
C SER A 379 -31.61 15.59 -40.71
N LEU A 380 -31.99 16.87 -40.58
CA LEU A 380 -32.16 17.54 -39.29
C LEU A 380 -33.43 17.01 -38.59
N MET A 381 -33.27 16.52 -37.36
CA MET A 381 -34.35 15.86 -36.61
C MET A 381 -34.92 16.71 -35.49
N ASP A 382 -34.08 17.53 -34.89
CA ASP A 382 -34.48 18.43 -33.82
C ASP A 382 -33.73 19.77 -33.90
N VAL A 383 -34.39 20.83 -33.45
CA VAL A 383 -33.82 22.17 -33.34
C VAL A 383 -34.26 22.77 -32.01
N SER A 384 -33.30 23.35 -31.30
CA SER A 384 -33.53 24.07 -30.04
C SER A 384 -32.56 25.25 -29.94
N TRP A 385 -32.69 26.06 -28.90
CA TRP A 385 -31.90 27.28 -28.72
C TRP A 385 -30.88 27.10 -27.61
N TRP A 386 -29.63 27.49 -27.87
CA TRP A 386 -28.58 27.62 -26.84
C TRP A 386 -28.65 28.98 -26.16
N SER A 387 -28.86 30.03 -26.96
CA SER A 387 -29.10 31.40 -26.53
C SER A 387 -29.87 32.14 -27.63
N ASP A 388 -30.26 33.39 -27.42
CA ASP A 388 -30.89 34.21 -28.47
C ASP A 388 -29.97 34.45 -29.69
N ALA A 389 -28.69 34.08 -29.59
CA ALA A 389 -27.67 34.21 -30.63
C ALA A 389 -27.18 32.86 -31.22
N ALA A 390 -27.62 31.70 -30.70
CA ALA A 390 -27.11 30.39 -31.11
C ALA A 390 -28.17 29.26 -31.08
N LEU A 391 -28.08 28.36 -32.06
CA LEU A 391 -29.00 27.22 -32.26
C LEU A 391 -28.33 25.88 -31.97
N ILE A 392 -29.06 24.99 -31.31
CA ILE A 392 -28.71 23.57 -31.16
C ILE A 392 -29.34 22.81 -32.33
N LEU A 393 -28.51 22.18 -33.16
CA LEU A 393 -28.94 21.39 -34.32
C LEU A 393 -28.62 19.91 -34.07
N ALA A 394 -29.66 19.06 -34.06
CA ALA A 394 -29.52 17.62 -33.85
C ALA A 394 -29.98 16.83 -35.08
N ARG A 395 -29.11 15.95 -35.59
CA ARG A 395 -29.33 15.21 -36.85
C ARG A 395 -29.65 13.73 -36.63
N CYS A 396 -30.28 13.12 -37.65
CA CYS A 396 -30.50 11.67 -37.74
C CYS A 396 -29.21 10.85 -37.53
N SER A 397 -28.07 11.36 -38.00
CA SER A 397 -26.76 10.71 -37.91
C SER A 397 -26.23 10.60 -36.49
N GLY A 398 -26.80 11.36 -35.54
CA GLY A 398 -26.27 11.53 -34.21
C GLY A 398 -25.34 12.74 -34.07
N SER A 399 -25.02 13.47 -35.14
CA SER A 399 -24.24 14.71 -35.00
C SER A 399 -25.06 15.83 -34.38
N LEU A 400 -24.43 16.52 -33.44
CA LEU A 400 -24.96 17.67 -32.73
C LEU A 400 -23.98 18.84 -32.86
N THR A 401 -24.53 20.02 -33.16
CA THR A 401 -23.75 21.27 -33.25
C THR A 401 -24.48 22.39 -32.54
N VAL A 402 -23.74 23.31 -31.91
CA VAL A 402 -24.26 24.59 -31.43
C VAL A 402 -23.79 25.66 -32.40
N SER A 403 -24.67 26.15 -33.26
CA SER A 403 -24.33 27.04 -34.37
C SER A 403 -24.67 28.49 -34.08
N SER A 404 -23.74 29.43 -34.35
CA SER A 404 -24.01 30.88 -34.27
C SER A 404 -25.06 31.30 -35.31
N LEU A 405 -25.97 32.19 -34.95
CA LEU A 405 -26.96 32.73 -35.90
C LEU A 405 -26.36 33.63 -36.99
N ARG A 406 -25.18 34.20 -36.74
CA ARG A 406 -24.52 35.14 -37.68
C ARG A 406 -23.80 34.38 -38.80
N THR A 407 -22.99 33.40 -38.41
CA THR A 407 -22.05 32.70 -39.29
C THR A 407 -22.48 31.27 -39.59
N LEU A 408 -23.42 30.71 -38.83
CA LEU A 408 -23.73 29.27 -38.77
C LEU A 408 -22.49 28.40 -38.45
N ARG A 409 -21.44 28.99 -37.86
CA ARG A 409 -20.26 28.25 -37.40
C ARG A 409 -20.60 27.47 -36.13
N ASN A 410 -20.06 26.25 -36.01
CA ASN A 410 -20.13 25.46 -34.79
C ASN A 410 -19.28 26.10 -33.67
N LEU A 411 -19.93 26.42 -32.55
CA LEU A 411 -19.34 27.00 -31.35
C LEU A 411 -18.79 25.93 -30.40
N LEU A 412 -19.13 24.64 -30.58
CA LEU A 412 -18.54 23.54 -29.80
C LEU A 412 -17.11 23.19 -30.25
N GLY A 413 -16.63 23.75 -31.36
CA GLY A 413 -15.30 23.49 -31.91
C GLY A 413 -15.32 23.07 -33.37
N LYS A 414 -14.23 22.44 -33.82
CA LYS A 414 -14.00 22.10 -35.23
C LYS A 414 -14.80 20.88 -35.73
N SER A 415 -15.13 19.95 -34.83
CA SER A 415 -15.92 18.76 -35.11
C SER A 415 -17.30 18.84 -34.45
N CYS A 416 -18.25 18.08 -34.97
CA CYS A 416 -19.53 17.87 -34.28
C CYS A 416 -19.35 16.99 -33.04
N GLU A 417 -20.23 17.19 -32.07
CA GLU A 417 -20.40 16.23 -30.99
C GLU A 417 -21.30 15.08 -31.42
N TRP A 418 -20.94 13.87 -31.00
CA TRP A 418 -21.55 12.63 -31.48
C TRP A 418 -22.38 11.96 -30.40
N PHE A 419 -23.68 11.87 -30.66
CA PHE A 419 -24.65 11.10 -29.88
C PHE A 419 -25.08 9.85 -30.65
N GLU A 420 -25.85 8.97 -30.00
CA GLU A 420 -26.54 7.90 -30.73
C GLU A 420 -27.58 8.48 -31.74
N PRO A 421 -27.91 7.74 -32.83
CA PRO A 421 -28.76 8.25 -33.91
C PRO A 421 -30.10 8.83 -33.44
N SER A 422 -30.49 9.95 -34.06
CA SER A 422 -31.74 10.68 -33.79
C SER A 422 -31.92 11.16 -32.33
N PRO A 423 -30.94 11.88 -31.75
CA PRO A 423 -31.06 12.40 -30.39
C PRO A 423 -32.17 13.46 -30.31
N ARG A 424 -32.84 13.55 -29.17
CA ARG A 424 -33.80 14.62 -28.86
C ARG A 424 -33.18 15.61 -27.90
N VAL A 425 -33.29 16.89 -28.21
CA VAL A 425 -32.65 17.96 -27.43
C VAL A 425 -33.68 18.89 -26.80
N THR A 426 -33.33 19.48 -25.66
CA THR A 426 -34.08 20.58 -25.03
C THR A 426 -33.48 21.93 -25.41
N SER A 427 -34.20 23.02 -25.15
CA SER A 427 -33.58 24.35 -25.05
C SER A 427 -32.55 24.36 -23.93
N ALA A 428 -31.51 25.18 -24.08
CA ALA A 428 -30.55 25.39 -23.03
C ALA A 428 -31.15 26.21 -21.88
N TYR A 429 -30.77 25.86 -20.66
CA TYR A 429 -31.13 26.53 -19.42
C TYR A 429 -29.90 26.50 -18.50
N ASP A 430 -29.59 27.62 -17.83
CA ASP A 430 -28.37 27.76 -16.99
C ASP A 430 -27.07 27.31 -17.67
N GLY A 431 -26.87 27.70 -18.94
CA GLY A 431 -25.61 27.44 -19.66
C GLY A 431 -25.41 25.99 -20.09
N GLY A 432 -26.46 25.17 -20.16
CA GLY A 432 -26.41 23.82 -20.72
C GLY A 432 -27.75 23.30 -21.23
N PHE A 433 -27.76 22.21 -22.01
CA PHE A 433 -28.99 21.56 -22.47
C PHE A 433 -28.96 20.06 -22.21
N LEU A 434 -30.13 19.41 -22.28
CA LEU A 434 -30.29 17.98 -22.11
C LEU A 434 -30.56 17.31 -23.46
N SER A 435 -29.96 16.15 -23.66
CA SER A 435 -30.13 15.29 -24.82
C SER A 435 -30.56 13.90 -24.36
N LEU A 436 -31.60 13.35 -24.99
CA LEU A 436 -32.00 11.96 -24.83
C LEU A 436 -31.51 11.17 -26.04
N GLU A 437 -30.70 10.16 -25.78
CA GLU A 437 -30.15 9.28 -26.80
C GLU A 437 -30.54 7.81 -26.56
N CYS A 438 -30.52 7.02 -27.63
CA CYS A 438 -30.91 5.61 -27.61
C CYS A 438 -29.89 4.75 -28.36
N GLU A 439 -29.11 3.98 -27.61
CA GLU A 439 -28.22 2.97 -28.17
C GLU A 439 -29.03 1.72 -28.54
N VAL A 440 -28.91 1.30 -29.80
CA VAL A 440 -29.65 0.15 -30.34
C VAL A 440 -28.68 -0.98 -30.69
N LYS A 441 -28.64 -2.01 -29.83
CA LYS A 441 -27.79 -3.21 -29.99
C LYS A 441 -28.59 -4.37 -30.56
N LEU A 442 -28.05 -5.04 -31.58
CA LEU A 442 -28.64 -6.27 -32.12
C LEU A 442 -28.17 -7.44 -31.26
N ALA A 443 -29.10 -8.27 -30.77
CA ALA A 443 -28.70 -9.46 -30.03
C ALA A 443 -27.94 -10.43 -30.96
N PRO A 444 -26.80 -11.01 -30.51
CA PRO A 444 -26.07 -11.98 -31.30
C PRO A 444 -26.96 -13.18 -31.63
N LYS A 445 -26.85 -13.69 -32.86
CA LYS A 445 -27.57 -14.90 -33.26
C LYS A 445 -27.07 -16.07 -32.39
N ARG A 446 -27.91 -16.57 -31.48
CA ARG A 446 -27.65 -17.89 -30.87
C ARG A 446 -27.60 -18.94 -31.99
N SER A 447 -26.43 -19.54 -32.22
CA SER A 447 -26.33 -20.73 -33.05
C SER A 447 -27.05 -21.87 -32.32
N ARG A 448 -27.83 -22.66 -33.06
CA ARG A 448 -28.52 -23.82 -32.50
C ARG A 448 -27.55 -25.00 -32.59
N LEU A 449 -27.02 -25.46 -31.46
CA LEU A 449 -26.39 -26.79 -31.37
C LEU A 449 -27.50 -27.82 -31.65
N GLU A 450 -27.42 -28.52 -32.78
CA GLU A 450 -28.15 -29.78 -32.98
C GLU A 450 -27.27 -30.91 -32.43
N SER A 451 -27.66 -31.45 -31.28
CA SER A 451 -27.14 -32.70 -30.73
C SER A 451 -27.62 -33.87 -31.57
N SER A 452 -26.70 -34.64 -32.14
CA SER A 452 -26.93 -36.05 -32.52
C SER A 452 -25.88 -36.91 -31.80
N PRO A 453 -26.25 -38.10 -31.28
CA PRO A 453 -25.38 -38.89 -30.42
C PRO A 453 -24.51 -39.87 -31.23
N GLY A 454 -23.27 -40.08 -30.76
CA GLY A 454 -22.43 -41.21 -31.15
C GLY A 454 -21.07 -40.80 -31.70
N GLU A 455 -20.05 -40.82 -30.83
CA GLU A 455 -18.86 -41.69 -30.88
C GLU A 455 -17.76 -41.12 -29.98
N GLU A 456 -17.24 -42.00 -29.12
CA GLU A 456 -16.05 -41.88 -28.27
C GLU A 456 -14.82 -41.64 -29.19
N GLU A 457 -13.70 -41.04 -28.82
CA GLU A 457 -12.88 -41.21 -27.63
C GLU A 457 -11.71 -40.19 -27.69
N ASP A 458 -11.14 -39.91 -26.51
CA ASP A 458 -9.72 -39.65 -26.24
C ASP A 458 -9.18 -38.22 -26.02
N GLY A 459 -8.58 -38.05 -24.84
CA GLY A 459 -7.30 -37.35 -24.69
C GLY A 459 -7.27 -35.91 -24.15
N GLY A 460 -7.06 -35.76 -22.84
CA GLY A 460 -6.09 -34.78 -22.30
C GLY A 460 -6.63 -33.40 -21.89
N GLY A 461 -6.56 -33.12 -20.58
CA GLY A 461 -7.02 -31.87 -19.98
C GLY A 461 -5.99 -30.74 -19.91
N GLY A 462 -6.52 -29.55 -19.61
CA GLY A 462 -5.87 -28.54 -18.76
C GLY A 462 -5.25 -27.33 -19.47
N GLY A 463 -5.89 -26.16 -19.32
CA GLY A 463 -5.18 -24.90 -19.12
C GLY A 463 -5.53 -23.73 -20.04
N GLY A 464 -6.36 -22.80 -19.55
CA GLY A 464 -6.06 -21.36 -19.51
C GLY A 464 -6.15 -20.49 -20.77
N GLY A 465 -7.13 -19.57 -20.77
CA GLY A 465 -6.87 -18.13 -20.93
C GLY A 465 -6.82 -17.52 -22.34
N GLY A 466 -7.83 -16.69 -22.64
CA GLY A 466 -7.69 -15.36 -23.26
C GLY A 466 -7.18 -15.25 -24.70
N GLY A 467 -8.05 -14.82 -25.61
CA GLY A 467 -7.65 -14.31 -26.93
C GLY A 467 -8.78 -14.38 -27.95
N ASP A 468 -9.74 -13.44 -27.88
CA ASP A 468 -10.68 -13.21 -28.98
C ASP A 468 -9.99 -12.28 -29.99
N GLU A 469 -9.23 -12.87 -30.93
CA GLU A 469 -8.75 -12.20 -32.14
C GLU A 469 -9.22 -12.97 -33.39
N ASP A 470 -10.02 -12.26 -34.20
CA ASP A 470 -10.10 -12.29 -35.66
C ASP A 470 -9.97 -13.64 -36.39
N SER A 471 -11.13 -14.24 -36.73
CA SER A 471 -11.18 -15.24 -37.82
C SER A 471 -12.56 -15.30 -38.52
N ASP A 472 -12.88 -14.28 -39.31
CA ASP A 472 -14.12 -14.24 -40.14
C ASP A 472 -13.87 -14.28 -41.66
N CYS A 473 -12.63 -14.57 -42.11
CA CYS A 473 -12.35 -14.73 -43.55
C CYS A 473 -12.99 -15.99 -44.17
N GLU A 474 -13.50 -16.93 -43.37
CA GLU A 474 -14.11 -18.17 -43.87
C GLU A 474 -15.65 -18.09 -44.06
N GLU A 475 -16.34 -17.08 -43.52
CA GLU A 475 -17.81 -16.97 -43.66
C GLU A 475 -18.26 -16.59 -45.09
N GLU A 476 -17.47 -15.82 -45.85
CA GLU A 476 -17.88 -15.35 -47.19
C GLU A 476 -17.95 -16.48 -48.24
N ALA A 477 -17.05 -17.46 -48.15
CA ALA A 477 -17.04 -18.63 -49.04
C ALA A 477 -18.20 -19.59 -48.72
N TRP A 478 -18.49 -19.78 -47.42
CA TRP A 478 -19.57 -20.62 -46.93
C TRP A 478 -20.96 -20.01 -47.16
N ALA A 479 -21.06 -18.67 -47.14
CA ALA A 479 -22.29 -17.94 -47.46
C ALA A 479 -22.70 -18.09 -48.94
N ARG A 480 -21.74 -18.07 -49.88
CA ARG A 480 -22.00 -18.24 -51.32
C ARG A 480 -22.52 -19.65 -51.65
N ALA A 481 -21.99 -20.69 -51.00
CA ALA A 481 -22.45 -22.08 -51.17
C ALA A 481 -23.90 -22.29 -50.66
N ARG A 482 -24.29 -21.66 -49.53
CA ARG A 482 -25.69 -21.69 -49.06
C ARG A 482 -26.63 -20.86 -49.94
N TYR A 483 -26.15 -19.78 -50.57
CA TYR A 483 -26.95 -18.93 -51.45
C TYR A 483 -27.44 -19.68 -52.69
N LEU A 484 -26.57 -20.47 -53.35
CA LEU A 484 -26.95 -21.32 -54.48
C LEU A 484 -27.93 -22.43 -54.07
N GLY A 485 -27.68 -23.10 -52.94
CA GLY A 485 -28.58 -24.14 -52.42
C GLY A 485 -29.96 -23.60 -51.96
N TYR A 486 -30.02 -22.35 -51.50
CA TYR A 486 -31.26 -21.68 -51.10
C TYR A 486 -32.18 -21.42 -52.30
N TYR A 487 -31.66 -20.91 -53.42
CA TYR A 487 -32.46 -20.68 -54.62
C TYR A 487 -32.97 -21.97 -55.27
N VAL A 488 -32.17 -23.05 -55.24
CA VAL A 488 -32.60 -24.37 -55.72
C VAL A 488 -33.72 -24.94 -54.84
N LYS A 489 -33.60 -24.85 -53.51
CA LYS A 489 -34.68 -25.25 -52.59
C LYS A 489 -35.94 -24.39 -52.74
N GLN A 490 -35.78 -23.08 -52.93
CA GLN A 490 -36.91 -22.16 -53.08
C GLN A 490 -37.63 -22.37 -54.43
N GLY A 491 -36.89 -22.67 -55.50
CA GLY A 491 -37.44 -23.10 -56.78
C GLY A 491 -38.17 -24.45 -56.70
N LEU A 492 -37.58 -25.43 -56.00
CA LEU A 492 -38.21 -26.73 -55.75
C LEU A 492 -39.50 -26.61 -54.90
N TYR A 493 -39.54 -25.74 -53.90
CA TYR A 493 -40.76 -25.49 -53.10
C TYR A 493 -41.90 -24.90 -53.93
N TYR A 494 -41.63 -23.92 -54.79
CA TYR A 494 -42.66 -23.32 -55.65
C TYR A 494 -43.19 -24.27 -56.73
N VAL A 495 -42.41 -25.27 -57.13
CA VAL A 495 -42.80 -26.25 -58.16
C VAL A 495 -43.49 -27.47 -57.53
N THR A 496 -43.11 -27.86 -56.30
CA THR A 496 -43.56 -29.12 -55.70
C THR A 496 -44.52 -28.96 -54.51
N GLU A 497 -44.62 -27.75 -53.93
CA GLU A 497 -45.38 -27.45 -52.69
C GLU A 497 -45.05 -28.34 -51.48
N MET A 498 -44.01 -29.18 -51.55
CA MET A 498 -43.62 -30.09 -50.47
C MET A 498 -43.00 -29.30 -49.31
N GLU A 499 -43.53 -29.47 -48.08
CA GLU A 499 -43.09 -28.75 -46.88
C GLU A 499 -41.60 -28.87 -46.57
N ARG A 500 -40.95 -29.97 -46.98
CA ARG A 500 -39.50 -30.19 -46.86
C ARG A 500 -38.65 -29.08 -47.50
N PHE A 501 -39.17 -28.40 -48.53
CA PHE A 501 -38.48 -27.32 -49.23
C PHE A 501 -38.94 -25.92 -48.81
N ALA A 502 -39.90 -25.82 -47.88
CA ALA A 502 -40.41 -24.53 -47.40
C ALA A 502 -39.27 -23.67 -46.81
N PRO A 503 -39.15 -22.38 -47.18
CA PRO A 503 -38.10 -21.53 -46.65
C PRO A 503 -38.26 -21.38 -45.13
N PRO A 504 -37.18 -21.46 -44.34
CA PRO A 504 -37.27 -21.36 -42.89
C PRO A 504 -37.85 -20.01 -42.48
N ARG A 505 -38.89 -20.01 -41.64
CA ARG A 505 -39.46 -18.80 -41.03
C ARG A 505 -38.37 -18.11 -40.21
N LYS A 506 -37.84 -16.99 -40.71
CA LYS A 506 -36.86 -16.17 -39.97
C LYS A 506 -37.55 -15.63 -38.72
N ARG A 507 -37.10 -16.06 -37.53
CA ARG A 507 -37.57 -15.50 -36.27
C ARG A 507 -37.20 -14.02 -36.20
N PRO A 508 -38.08 -13.14 -35.69
CA PRO A 508 -37.75 -11.73 -35.49
C PRO A 508 -36.50 -11.64 -34.60
N ARG A 509 -35.57 -10.74 -34.96
CA ARG A 509 -34.39 -10.50 -34.14
C ARG A 509 -34.80 -9.68 -32.93
N THR A 510 -34.30 -10.08 -31.75
CA THR A 510 -34.40 -9.28 -30.54
C THR A 510 -33.39 -8.14 -30.64
N VAL A 511 -33.88 -6.93 -30.38
CA VAL A 511 -33.11 -5.69 -30.35
C VAL A 511 -33.10 -5.24 -28.90
N VAL A 512 -31.94 -4.84 -28.39
CA VAL A 512 -31.80 -4.24 -27.08
C VAL A 512 -31.65 -2.73 -27.27
N LYS A 513 -32.48 -1.95 -26.58
CA LYS A 513 -32.45 -0.48 -26.59
C LYS A 513 -32.00 0.01 -25.21
N SER A 514 -30.93 0.78 -25.14
CA SER A 514 -30.47 1.45 -23.92
C SER A 514 -30.67 2.95 -24.08
N TYR A 515 -31.38 3.58 -23.14
CA TYR A 515 -31.60 5.03 -23.16
C TYR A 515 -30.67 5.71 -22.17
N ARG A 516 -30.14 6.88 -22.55
CA ARG A 516 -29.28 7.71 -21.70
C ARG A 516 -29.71 9.17 -21.77
N LEU A 517 -29.74 9.82 -20.61
CA LEU A 517 -29.92 11.25 -20.48
C LEU A 517 -28.53 11.87 -20.32
N VAL A 518 -28.16 12.68 -21.31
CA VAL A 518 -26.86 13.33 -21.40
C VAL A 518 -27.06 14.83 -21.30
N SER A 519 -26.29 15.51 -20.46
CA SER A 519 -26.27 16.97 -20.38
C SER A 519 -24.96 17.51 -20.93
N LEU A 520 -25.07 18.56 -21.75
CA LEU A 520 -23.94 19.36 -22.19
C LEU A 520 -23.98 20.68 -21.44
N ARG A 521 -22.94 21.00 -20.67
CA ARG A 521 -22.86 22.22 -19.86
C ARG A 521 -21.61 23.01 -20.19
N SER A 522 -21.74 24.33 -20.28
CA SER A 522 -20.59 25.23 -20.39
C SER A 522 -19.76 25.23 -19.10
N THR A 523 -18.44 25.30 -19.23
CA THR A 523 -17.49 25.25 -18.10
C THR A 523 -16.34 26.23 -18.30
N THR A 524 -15.69 26.63 -17.21
CA THR A 524 -14.47 27.45 -17.29
C THR A 524 -13.24 26.59 -17.65
N PRO A 525 -12.17 27.18 -18.23
CA PRO A 525 -10.93 26.46 -18.51
C PRO A 525 -10.30 25.82 -17.27
N GLU A 526 -10.36 26.51 -16.13
CA GLU A 526 -9.78 26.04 -14.86
C GLU A 526 -10.51 24.82 -14.30
N GLU A 527 -11.85 24.84 -14.28
CA GLU A 527 -12.67 23.71 -13.83
C GLU A 527 -12.52 22.51 -14.77
N LEU A 528 -12.50 22.75 -16.08
CA LEU A 528 -12.28 21.70 -17.07
C LEU A 528 -10.88 21.09 -16.91
N TYR A 529 -9.85 21.92 -16.72
CA TYR A 529 -8.49 21.46 -16.49
C TYR A 529 -8.38 20.57 -15.24
N GLN A 530 -8.96 20.98 -14.12
CA GLN A 530 -8.98 20.17 -12.89
C GLN A 530 -9.72 18.84 -13.10
N ARG A 531 -10.90 18.86 -13.73
CA ARG A 531 -11.65 17.64 -14.04
C ARG A 531 -10.88 16.69 -14.97
N LYS A 532 -10.21 17.22 -15.99
CA LYS A 532 -9.38 16.41 -16.91
C LYS A 532 -8.20 15.77 -16.18
N ILE A 533 -7.59 16.47 -15.21
CA ILE A 533 -6.56 15.89 -14.33
C ILE A 533 -7.15 14.77 -13.47
N ASP A 534 -8.34 14.97 -12.89
CA ASP A 534 -8.99 13.97 -12.04
C ASP A 534 -9.48 12.73 -12.81
N ASN A 535 -9.93 12.91 -14.05
CA ASN A 535 -10.32 11.86 -14.99
C ASN A 535 -9.12 11.16 -15.66
N GLU A 536 -7.88 11.56 -15.35
CA GLU A 536 -6.63 10.99 -15.91
C GLU A 536 -6.40 11.25 -17.41
N GLU A 537 -7.09 12.24 -17.98
CA GLU A 537 -6.96 12.65 -19.37
C GLU A 537 -5.81 13.67 -19.53
N TYR A 538 -4.60 13.26 -19.12
CA TYR A 538 -3.45 14.16 -18.98
C TYR A 538 -3.03 14.84 -20.29
N GLY A 539 -3.17 14.16 -21.45
CA GLY A 539 -2.84 14.74 -22.75
C GLY A 539 -3.74 15.93 -23.11
N GLU A 540 -5.02 15.83 -22.79
CA GLU A 540 -5.99 16.91 -22.97
C GLU A 540 -5.80 18.02 -21.93
N ALA A 541 -5.50 17.65 -20.69
CA ALA A 541 -5.17 18.63 -19.65
C ALA A 541 -3.92 19.46 -20.04
N LEU A 542 -2.86 18.83 -20.58
CA LEU A 542 -1.67 19.55 -21.06
C LEU A 542 -1.98 20.46 -22.24
N SER A 543 -2.78 20.00 -23.21
CA SER A 543 -3.16 20.86 -24.35
C SER A 543 -4.02 22.05 -23.92
N LEU A 544 -4.92 21.86 -22.95
CA LEU A 544 -5.66 22.95 -22.29
C LEU A 544 -4.73 23.91 -21.54
N ALA A 545 -3.75 23.39 -20.81
CA ALA A 545 -2.78 24.21 -20.10
C ALA A 545 -1.95 25.08 -21.06
N HIS A 546 -1.51 24.52 -22.18
CA HIS A 546 -0.80 25.28 -23.22
C HIS A 546 -1.68 26.30 -23.93
N ALA A 547 -2.96 25.99 -24.17
CA ALA A 547 -3.89 26.87 -24.86
C ALA A 547 -4.31 28.08 -24.00
N TYR A 548 -4.52 27.87 -22.70
CA TYR A 548 -5.04 28.89 -21.77
C TYR A 548 -3.99 29.43 -20.78
N GLY A 549 -2.72 29.01 -20.88
CA GLY A 549 -1.65 29.46 -19.99
C GLY A 549 -1.78 28.95 -18.55
N LEU A 550 -2.37 27.76 -18.34
CA LEU A 550 -2.51 27.15 -17.02
C LEU A 550 -1.22 26.42 -16.59
N ASP A 551 -1.09 26.15 -15.30
CA ASP A 551 0.11 25.52 -14.73
C ASP A 551 0.23 24.04 -15.10
N SER A 552 1.09 23.71 -16.07
CA SER A 552 1.39 22.35 -16.51
C SER A 552 1.99 21.46 -15.42
N ASP A 553 2.63 22.05 -14.38
CA ASP A 553 3.24 21.28 -13.31
C ASP A 553 2.18 20.43 -12.58
N LEU A 554 0.94 20.90 -12.47
CA LEU A 554 -0.14 20.17 -11.78
C LEU A 554 -0.44 18.81 -12.44
N VAL A 555 -0.37 18.72 -13.77
CA VAL A 555 -0.52 17.45 -14.49
C VAL A 555 0.64 16.52 -14.16
N TYR A 556 1.88 16.97 -14.31
CA TYR A 556 3.06 16.14 -14.06
C TYR A 556 3.18 15.73 -12.58
N GLN A 557 2.78 16.59 -11.63
CA GLN A 557 2.71 16.26 -10.21
C GLN A 557 1.69 15.15 -9.93
N ARG A 558 0.52 15.18 -10.60
CA ARG A 558 -0.50 14.13 -10.47
C ARG A 558 -0.01 12.81 -11.06
N GLN A 559 0.64 12.86 -12.23
CA GLN A 559 1.24 11.69 -12.87
C GLN A 559 2.34 11.08 -11.99
N TRP A 560 3.26 11.90 -11.47
CA TRP A 560 4.32 11.47 -10.55
C TRP A 560 3.77 10.76 -9.30
N ARG A 561 2.75 11.32 -8.67
CA ARG A 561 2.14 10.74 -7.45
C ARG A 561 1.46 9.38 -7.69
N LYS A 562 0.93 9.15 -8.89
CA LYS A 562 0.31 7.86 -9.26
C LYS A 562 1.33 6.84 -9.78
N SER A 563 2.43 7.29 -10.38
CA SER A 563 3.49 6.40 -10.87
C SER A 563 4.36 5.86 -9.73
N THR A 564 4.88 4.65 -9.92
CA THR A 564 6.00 4.15 -9.11
C THR A 564 7.28 4.89 -9.51
N VAL A 565 8.14 5.18 -8.53
CA VAL A 565 9.38 5.89 -8.82
C VAL A 565 10.38 4.93 -9.47
N SER A 566 10.65 5.21 -10.73
CA SER A 566 11.59 4.54 -11.61
C SER A 566 12.42 5.57 -12.38
N ILE A 567 13.55 5.13 -12.94
CA ILE A 567 14.42 5.98 -13.78
C ILE A 567 13.62 6.63 -14.92
N ALA A 568 12.75 5.86 -15.57
CA ALA A 568 11.85 6.36 -16.61
C ALA A 568 10.89 7.44 -16.07
N SER A 569 10.21 7.20 -14.94
CA SER A 569 9.28 8.19 -14.37
C SER A 569 9.95 9.50 -13.93
N ILE A 570 11.22 9.44 -13.51
CA ILE A 570 12.01 10.64 -13.16
C ILE A 570 12.22 11.48 -14.43
N GLN A 571 12.59 10.84 -15.53
CA GLN A 571 12.79 11.52 -16.81
C GLN A 571 11.46 11.96 -17.45
N ASP A 572 10.40 11.18 -17.33
CA ASP A 572 9.13 11.46 -17.99
C ASP A 572 8.29 12.51 -17.29
N TYR A 573 8.38 12.61 -15.96
CA TYR A 573 7.53 13.48 -15.14
C TYR A 573 8.32 14.47 -14.31
N LEU A 574 9.23 14.00 -13.44
CA LEU A 574 9.94 14.87 -12.49
C LEU A 574 10.78 15.94 -13.22
N SER A 575 11.41 15.55 -14.34
CA SER A 575 12.23 16.46 -15.17
C SER A 575 11.45 17.61 -15.82
N LYS A 576 10.13 17.45 -15.97
CA LYS A 576 9.25 18.44 -16.61
C LYS A 576 8.63 19.42 -15.62
N ILE A 577 8.77 19.16 -14.32
CA ILE A 577 8.21 20.01 -13.25
C ILE A 577 9.18 21.15 -12.98
N LYS A 578 8.68 22.38 -13.07
CA LYS A 578 9.53 23.57 -12.95
C LYS A 578 9.79 23.96 -11.50
N LYS A 579 8.84 23.76 -10.59
CA LYS A 579 8.94 24.23 -9.19
C LYS A 579 10.07 23.55 -8.39
N ARG A 580 11.15 24.30 -8.07
CA ARG A 580 12.32 23.82 -7.30
C ARG A 580 11.94 23.18 -5.97
N ALA A 581 11.21 23.91 -5.13
CA ALA A 581 10.90 23.47 -3.77
C ALA A 581 10.13 22.14 -3.75
N TRP A 582 9.26 21.93 -4.74
CA TRP A 582 8.49 20.70 -4.88
C TRP A 582 9.37 19.53 -5.33
N VAL A 583 10.21 19.72 -6.36
CA VAL A 583 11.13 18.69 -6.85
C VAL A 583 12.10 18.25 -5.76
N LEU A 584 12.71 19.21 -5.05
CA LEU A 584 13.63 18.91 -3.95
C LEU A 584 12.95 18.18 -2.80
N HIS A 585 11.74 18.59 -2.43
CA HIS A 585 10.95 17.88 -1.42
C HIS A 585 10.71 16.42 -1.83
N GLU A 586 10.33 16.16 -3.08
CA GLU A 586 10.14 14.78 -3.56
C GLU A 586 11.45 13.99 -3.59
N CYS A 587 12.56 14.56 -4.02
CA CYS A 587 13.88 13.91 -3.98
C CYS A 587 14.33 13.55 -2.56
N VAL A 588 13.98 14.37 -1.56
CA VAL A 588 14.34 14.14 -0.15
C VAL A 588 13.36 13.19 0.53
N GLU A 589 12.06 13.29 0.31
CA GLU A 589 11.04 12.54 1.07
C GLU A 589 10.64 11.20 0.45
N ARG A 590 10.57 11.12 -0.88
CA ARG A 590 10.10 9.93 -1.59
C ARG A 590 11.21 8.89 -1.63
N VAL A 591 10.88 7.64 -1.28
CA VAL A 591 11.83 6.52 -1.34
C VAL A 591 11.34 5.52 -2.39
N PRO A 592 12.12 5.27 -3.46
CA PRO A 592 11.82 4.28 -4.49
C PRO A 592 11.94 2.84 -4.00
N GLU A 593 11.28 1.92 -4.70
CA GLU A 593 11.29 0.48 -4.39
C GLU A 593 12.56 -0.24 -4.89
N ASN A 594 13.27 0.36 -5.85
CA ASN A 594 14.54 -0.15 -6.38
C ASN A 594 15.71 0.74 -5.91
N VAL A 595 16.83 0.12 -5.56
CA VAL A 595 18.10 0.77 -5.22
C VAL A 595 18.54 1.74 -6.31
N ASP A 596 18.52 1.30 -7.58
CA ASP A 596 18.97 2.13 -8.71
C ASP A 596 18.08 3.36 -8.87
N ALA A 597 16.75 3.19 -8.72
CA ALA A 597 15.82 4.31 -8.75
C ALA A 597 16.03 5.26 -7.56
N ALA A 598 16.37 4.74 -6.37
CA ALA A 598 16.70 5.55 -5.20
C ALA A 598 17.99 6.36 -5.43
N LYS A 599 19.02 5.73 -6.00
CA LYS A 599 20.27 6.37 -6.36
C LYS A 599 20.07 7.46 -7.40
N GLU A 600 19.35 7.17 -8.49
CA GLU A 600 19.02 8.14 -9.53
C GLU A 600 18.18 9.32 -9.00
N LEU A 601 17.21 9.08 -8.11
CA LEU A 601 16.40 10.16 -7.52
C LEU A 601 17.24 11.10 -6.64
N LEU A 602 18.14 10.54 -5.83
CA LEU A 602 19.05 11.33 -4.98
C LEU A 602 20.05 12.11 -5.85
N GLN A 603 20.62 11.47 -6.87
CA GLN A 603 21.53 12.13 -7.81
C GLN A 603 20.83 13.23 -8.61
N TYR A 604 19.57 13.03 -9.01
CA TYR A 604 18.77 14.05 -9.69
C TYR A 604 18.57 15.29 -8.81
N GLY A 605 18.27 15.10 -7.51
CA GLY A 605 18.23 16.19 -6.53
C GLY A 605 19.59 16.89 -6.34
N LEU A 606 20.70 16.14 -6.34
CA LEU A 606 22.05 16.70 -6.22
C LEU A 606 22.44 17.57 -7.43
N LYS A 607 22.01 17.20 -8.64
CA LYS A 607 22.19 18.03 -9.84
C LYS A 607 21.47 19.37 -9.68
N GLY A 608 20.23 19.37 -9.20
CA GLY A 608 19.47 20.60 -8.97
C GLY A 608 19.86 21.42 -7.73
N THR A 609 20.84 20.97 -6.95
CA THR A 609 21.39 21.69 -5.80
C THR A 609 22.87 22.01 -5.97
N ASP A 610 23.38 22.03 -7.20
CA ASP A 610 24.78 22.36 -7.46
C ASP A 610 25.06 23.88 -7.39
N LEU A 611 26.32 24.27 -7.54
CA LEU A 611 26.77 25.67 -7.44
C LEU A 611 26.05 26.61 -8.42
N GLU A 612 25.73 26.15 -9.62
CA GLU A 612 25.00 26.94 -10.63
C GLU A 612 23.60 27.33 -10.11
N ALA A 613 22.90 26.41 -9.47
CA ALA A 613 21.62 26.69 -8.83
C ALA A 613 21.79 27.64 -7.63
N LEU A 614 22.84 27.47 -6.83
CA LEU A 614 23.13 28.35 -5.68
C LEU A 614 23.38 29.81 -6.11
N ILE A 615 24.12 30.01 -7.20
CA ILE A 615 24.43 31.33 -7.77
C ILE A 615 23.16 31.95 -8.36
N ALA A 616 22.40 31.20 -9.16
CA ALA A 616 21.16 31.69 -9.78
C ALA A 616 20.14 32.17 -8.74
N ILE A 617 20.03 31.48 -7.60
CA ILE A 617 19.18 31.91 -6.47
C ILE A 617 19.72 33.18 -5.81
N GLY A 618 21.04 33.28 -5.65
CA GLY A 618 21.68 34.49 -5.10
C GLY A 618 21.40 35.74 -5.95
N ASN A 619 21.32 35.56 -7.27
CA ASN A 619 21.04 36.63 -8.24
C ASN A 619 19.53 36.83 -8.51
N ALA A 620 18.65 35.98 -7.94
CA ALA A 620 17.21 35.94 -8.20
C ALA A 620 16.83 35.70 -9.68
N GLU A 621 17.67 34.96 -10.41
CA GLU A 621 17.49 34.63 -11.84
C GLU A 621 16.66 33.36 -12.05
N ASP A 622 16.49 32.55 -11.02
CA ASP A 622 15.81 31.26 -11.06
C ASP A 622 14.28 31.38 -11.13
N GLY A 623 13.69 32.42 -10.52
CA GLY A 623 12.25 32.59 -10.44
C GLY A 623 11.51 31.41 -9.78
N GLY A 624 12.16 30.69 -8.87
CA GLY A 624 11.65 29.48 -8.21
C GLY A 624 11.77 28.20 -9.05
N ARG A 625 12.50 28.22 -10.18
CA ARG A 625 12.67 27.06 -11.06
C ARG A 625 13.77 26.11 -10.60
N PHE A 626 13.59 24.82 -10.87
CA PHE A 626 14.61 23.80 -10.73
C PHE A 626 15.58 23.91 -11.91
N ILE A 627 16.86 24.16 -11.63
CA ILE A 627 17.90 24.39 -12.64
C ILE A 627 18.82 23.18 -12.66
N LEU A 628 19.09 22.63 -13.85
CA LEU A 628 20.06 21.55 -14.02
C LEU A 628 21.41 22.10 -14.49
N PRO A 629 22.54 21.48 -14.08
CA PRO A 629 23.86 21.89 -14.53
C PRO A 629 24.01 21.65 -16.03
N GLY A 630 24.43 22.68 -16.79
CA GLY A 630 24.71 22.55 -18.23
C GLY A 630 23.61 23.01 -19.20
N ASP A 631 22.56 23.70 -18.74
CA ASP A 631 21.61 24.42 -19.63
C ASP A 631 22.22 25.67 -20.30
N VAL A 632 23.52 25.88 -20.15
CA VAL A 632 24.32 26.87 -20.89
C VAL A 632 24.98 26.13 -22.06
N ASP A 633 24.55 26.44 -23.29
CA ASP A 633 25.14 25.95 -24.54
C ASP A 633 26.67 26.04 -24.47
N VAL A 634 27.33 24.90 -24.25
CA VAL A 634 28.78 24.80 -24.39
C VAL A 634 29.03 24.67 -25.89
N GLU A 635 29.55 25.74 -26.49
CA GLU A 635 30.04 25.73 -27.87
C GLU A 635 30.92 24.49 -28.11
N ASP A 636 30.62 23.79 -29.21
CA ASP A 636 31.31 22.62 -29.73
C ASP A 636 32.85 22.73 -29.58
N VAL A 637 33.42 21.90 -28.70
CA VAL A 637 34.88 21.70 -28.68
C VAL A 637 35.25 20.84 -29.89
N PRO A 638 36.19 21.28 -30.75
CA PRO A 638 36.61 20.49 -31.91
C PRO A 638 37.12 19.12 -31.48
N TYR A 639 36.59 18.08 -32.13
CA TYR A 639 37.04 16.70 -31.99
C TYR A 639 38.48 16.58 -32.50
N GLU A 640 39.45 16.49 -31.59
CA GLU A 640 40.84 16.17 -31.91
C GLU A 640 41.32 14.95 -31.12
N ASP A 641 41.71 13.94 -31.92
CA ASP A 641 42.61 12.81 -31.72
C ASP A 641 42.38 11.74 -30.63
N PHE A 642 42.64 10.50 -31.07
CA PHE A 642 42.50 9.21 -30.39
C PHE A 642 43.30 9.11 -29.07
N LEU A 643 42.77 9.70 -28.00
CA LEU A 643 43.18 9.43 -26.63
C LEU A 643 42.58 8.11 -26.14
N SER A 644 43.21 7.48 -25.15
CA SER A 644 42.61 6.34 -24.46
C SER A 644 41.38 6.78 -23.63
N VAL A 645 40.40 5.89 -23.44
CA VAL A 645 39.17 6.18 -22.66
C VAL A 645 39.48 6.70 -21.25
N GLU A 646 40.59 6.23 -20.66
CA GLU A 646 41.06 6.64 -19.33
C GLU A 646 41.60 8.08 -19.34
N GLU A 647 42.42 8.46 -20.33
CA GLU A 647 42.96 9.82 -20.44
C GLU A 647 41.88 10.87 -20.80
N GLU A 648 40.86 10.47 -21.56
CA GLU A 648 39.72 11.35 -21.88
C GLU A 648 38.85 11.62 -20.64
N LEU A 649 38.64 10.60 -19.80
CA LEU A 649 37.93 10.72 -18.52
C LEU A 649 38.68 11.61 -17.52
N GLU A 650 40.01 11.47 -17.42
CA GLU A 650 40.84 12.31 -16.56
C GLU A 650 40.78 13.79 -16.98
N LYS A 651 40.99 14.09 -18.26
CA LYS A 651 40.88 15.47 -18.77
C LYS A 651 39.49 16.07 -18.57
N ARG A 652 38.43 15.26 -18.68
CA ARG A 652 37.07 15.72 -18.39
C ARG A 652 36.89 16.07 -16.93
N LYS A 653 37.38 15.22 -16.01
CA LYS A 653 37.38 15.49 -14.57
C LYS A 653 38.16 16.76 -14.22
N GLU A 654 39.33 16.96 -14.82
CA GLU A 654 40.14 18.17 -14.64
C GLU A 654 39.39 19.44 -15.11
N ARG A 655 38.73 19.38 -16.27
CA ARG A 655 37.90 20.50 -16.77
C ARG A 655 36.71 20.79 -15.84
N GLU A 656 36.02 19.75 -15.37
CA GLU A 656 34.89 19.87 -14.45
C GLU A 656 35.35 20.43 -13.08
N GLN A 657 36.51 20.00 -12.58
CA GLN A 657 37.12 20.55 -11.36
C GLN A 657 37.54 22.01 -11.53
N GLY A 658 38.13 22.37 -12.68
CA GLY A 658 38.48 23.76 -13.01
C GLY A 658 37.26 24.67 -13.02
N ARG A 659 36.18 24.27 -13.72
CA ARG A 659 34.91 24.99 -13.73
C ARG A 659 34.29 25.10 -12.33
N ARG A 660 34.35 24.03 -11.52
CA ARG A 660 33.88 24.05 -10.12
C ARG A 660 34.65 25.06 -9.27
N GLN A 661 35.97 25.15 -9.43
CA GLN A 661 36.79 26.15 -8.73
C GLN A 661 36.44 27.59 -9.14
N GLU A 662 36.19 27.83 -10.43
CA GLU A 662 35.72 29.14 -10.91
C GLU A 662 34.36 29.52 -10.31
N LEU A 663 33.41 28.58 -10.27
CA LEU A 663 32.09 28.81 -9.68
C LEU A 663 32.17 29.07 -8.16
N LEU A 664 33.06 28.37 -7.44
CA LEU A 664 33.27 28.59 -6.01
C LEU A 664 33.78 29.99 -5.68
N GLN A 665 34.62 30.59 -6.54
CA GLN A 665 35.09 31.97 -6.36
C GLN A 665 33.97 33.01 -6.45
N ASN A 666 32.86 32.68 -7.11
CA ASN A 666 31.70 33.56 -7.26
C ASN A 666 30.73 33.51 -6.05
N VAL A 667 30.95 32.62 -5.08
CA VAL A 667 30.04 32.42 -3.94
C VAL A 667 30.66 32.98 -2.66
N ASP A 668 29.94 33.90 -2.00
CA ASP A 668 30.28 34.37 -0.65
C ASP A 668 29.44 33.64 0.41
N PHE A 669 30.02 32.59 1.02
CA PHE A 669 29.36 31.77 2.04
C PHE A 669 28.95 32.55 3.30
N SER A 670 29.59 33.68 3.59
CA SER A 670 29.26 34.49 4.78
C SER A 670 27.95 35.27 4.64
N ARG A 671 27.46 35.45 3.40
CA ARG A 671 26.31 36.30 3.05
C ARG A 671 25.20 35.56 2.29
N LEU A 672 25.01 34.27 2.57
CA LEU A 672 23.95 33.47 1.94
C LEU A 672 22.53 33.92 2.35
N THR A 673 21.62 33.97 1.36
CA THR A 673 20.18 34.18 1.58
C THR A 673 19.52 32.99 2.26
N LEU A 674 18.28 33.15 2.75
CA LEU A 674 17.54 32.04 3.37
C LEU A 674 17.31 30.88 2.38
N GLU A 675 16.95 31.19 1.14
CA GLU A 675 16.73 30.18 0.09
C GLU A 675 18.02 29.45 -0.28
N GLN A 676 19.15 30.16 -0.33
CA GLN A 676 20.47 29.54 -0.53
C GLN A 676 20.83 28.60 0.62
N LYS A 677 20.56 29.00 1.87
CA LYS A 677 20.78 28.13 3.04
C LYS A 677 19.89 26.88 2.99
N GLU A 678 18.62 27.01 2.60
CA GLU A 678 17.71 25.86 2.44
C GLU A 678 18.17 24.91 1.33
N LEU A 679 18.71 25.44 0.23
CA LEU A 679 19.31 24.64 -0.83
C LEU A 679 20.53 23.86 -0.32
N CYS A 680 21.44 24.52 0.42
CA CYS A 680 22.58 23.87 1.04
C CYS A 680 22.16 22.77 2.04
N ARG A 681 21.14 23.00 2.87
CA ARG A 681 20.57 21.97 3.78
C ARG A 681 20.03 20.77 3.01
N SER A 682 19.31 21.03 1.92
CA SER A 682 18.78 19.99 1.05
C SER A 682 19.91 19.17 0.42
N ARG A 683 20.97 19.83 -0.06
CA ARG A 683 22.16 19.16 -0.60
C ARG A 683 22.85 18.29 0.45
N LEU A 684 23.09 18.81 1.66
CA LEU A 684 23.69 18.04 2.76
C LEU A 684 22.86 16.79 3.11
N LYS A 685 21.53 16.92 3.17
CA LYS A 685 20.64 15.77 3.38
C LYS A 685 20.71 14.75 2.25
N LEU A 686 20.71 15.20 0.99
CA LEU A 686 20.81 14.32 -0.18
C LEU A 686 22.15 13.57 -0.21
N LEU A 687 23.25 14.27 0.11
CA LEU A 687 24.59 13.68 0.23
C LEU A 687 24.64 12.63 1.34
N CYS A 688 24.14 12.96 2.53
CA CYS A 688 24.04 12.01 3.64
C CYS A 688 23.20 10.78 3.26
N TYR A 689 22.05 10.97 2.61
CA TYR A 689 21.22 9.85 2.15
C TYR A 689 21.89 9.01 1.07
N LEU A 690 22.71 9.62 0.20
CA LEU A 690 23.49 8.90 -0.80
C LEU A 690 24.56 8.03 -0.14
N ASP A 691 25.28 8.57 0.84
CA ASP A 691 26.30 7.82 1.59
C ASP A 691 25.66 6.70 2.42
N ARG A 692 24.48 6.93 3.00
CA ARG A 692 23.70 5.88 3.67
C ARG A 692 23.18 4.82 2.70
N LEU A 693 22.82 5.18 1.48
CA LEU A 693 22.41 4.21 0.46
C LEU A 693 23.59 3.31 0.08
N ALA A 694 24.76 3.90 -0.18
CA ALA A 694 25.98 3.14 -0.49
C ALA A 694 26.39 2.22 0.67
N THR A 695 26.33 2.71 1.92
CA THR A 695 26.54 1.86 3.10
C THR A 695 25.52 0.73 3.20
N TYR A 696 24.25 0.97 2.86
CA TYR A 696 23.24 -0.08 2.87
C TYR A 696 23.49 -1.11 1.75
N GLU A 697 23.92 -0.69 0.56
CA GLU A 697 24.36 -1.60 -0.52
C GLU A 697 25.48 -2.53 -0.03
N GLU A 698 26.49 -1.99 0.65
CA GLU A 698 27.59 -2.78 1.24
C GLU A 698 27.08 -3.77 2.30
N ILE A 699 26.18 -3.34 3.20
CA ILE A 699 25.57 -4.21 4.22
C ILE A 699 24.81 -5.39 3.60
N LEU A 700 24.17 -5.17 2.45
CA LEU A 700 23.44 -6.23 1.73
C LEU A 700 24.36 -7.22 0.98
N GLY A 701 25.66 -6.93 0.90
CA GLY A 701 26.66 -7.75 0.19
C GLY A 701 27.07 -7.19 -1.17
N GLY A 702 26.94 -5.88 -1.37
CA GLY A 702 27.33 -5.15 -2.59
C GLY A 702 26.19 -4.94 -3.58
N PRO A 703 26.45 -4.25 -4.72
CA PRO A 703 25.41 -3.72 -5.61
C PRO A 703 24.50 -4.80 -6.21
N HIS A 704 25.06 -5.95 -6.62
CA HIS A 704 24.29 -7.05 -7.19
C HIS A 704 23.36 -7.73 -6.18
N ALA A 705 23.79 -7.83 -4.92
CA ALA A 705 22.96 -8.40 -3.85
C ALA A 705 21.89 -7.40 -3.37
N ALA A 706 22.22 -6.10 -3.43
CA ALA A 706 21.31 -5.03 -3.04
C ALA A 706 20.07 -4.98 -3.93
N GLU A 707 20.19 -5.17 -5.24
CA GLU A 707 19.04 -5.17 -6.18
C GLU A 707 17.93 -6.16 -5.76
N GLN A 708 18.31 -7.30 -5.17
CA GLN A 708 17.35 -8.33 -4.76
C GLN A 708 16.88 -8.20 -3.31
N ARG A 709 17.72 -7.65 -2.42
CA ARG A 709 17.49 -7.66 -0.96
C ARG A 709 17.09 -6.30 -0.39
N TYR A 710 17.11 -5.25 -1.20
CA TYR A 710 16.79 -3.90 -0.75
C TYR A 710 15.34 -3.79 -0.28
N ASP A 711 15.17 -3.24 0.92
CA ASP A 711 13.87 -2.87 1.46
C ASP A 711 13.75 -1.35 1.60
N ALA A 712 12.85 -0.77 0.80
CA ALA A 712 12.56 0.66 0.81
C ALA A 712 12.05 1.16 2.17
N LYS A 713 11.32 0.33 2.94
CA LYS A 713 10.82 0.73 4.28
C LYS A 713 11.94 0.79 5.29
N PHE A 714 12.84 -0.20 5.26
CA PHE A 714 14.06 -0.18 6.05
C PHE A 714 14.92 1.03 5.71
N PHE A 715 15.22 1.24 4.42
CA PHE A 715 16.07 2.36 3.98
C PHE A 715 15.46 3.73 4.34
N LYS A 716 14.14 3.89 4.21
CA LYS A 716 13.44 5.12 4.63
C LYS A 716 13.72 5.48 6.09
N THR A 717 13.80 4.47 6.96
CA THR A 717 14.09 4.64 8.39
C THR A 717 15.58 4.88 8.60
N PHE A 718 16.42 4.00 8.04
CA PHE A 718 17.87 4.01 8.20
C PHE A 718 18.54 5.32 7.77
N ARG A 719 18.14 5.87 6.60
CA ARG A 719 18.74 7.10 6.05
C ARG A 719 18.52 8.34 6.95
N SER A 720 17.43 8.35 7.71
CA SER A 720 17.03 9.47 8.59
C SER A 720 17.40 9.26 10.06
N GLN A 721 17.91 8.08 10.41
CA GLN A 721 18.25 7.71 11.78
C GLN A 721 19.66 8.17 12.14
N ASN A 722 19.86 8.61 13.39
CA ASN A 722 21.19 8.85 13.93
C ASN A 722 22.05 7.56 13.76
N ILE A 723 23.24 7.70 13.17
CA ILE A 723 24.11 6.56 12.86
C ILE A 723 24.56 5.81 14.11
N VAL A 724 24.79 6.52 15.22
CA VAL A 724 25.16 5.96 16.52
C VAL A 724 24.05 5.06 17.02
N LEU A 725 22.79 5.47 16.82
CA LEU A 725 21.62 4.66 17.18
C LEU A 725 21.52 3.42 16.30
N SER A 726 21.74 3.54 14.99
CA SER A 726 21.79 2.40 14.07
C SER A 726 22.91 1.42 14.46
N ALA A 727 24.11 1.91 14.77
CA ALA A 727 25.23 1.09 15.24
C ALA A 727 24.90 0.37 16.56
N ARG A 728 24.31 1.06 17.54
CA ARG A 728 23.85 0.44 18.79
C ARG A 728 22.85 -0.68 18.54
N ASN A 729 21.90 -0.49 17.63
CA ASN A 729 20.90 -1.51 17.31
C ASN A 729 21.55 -2.73 16.64
N TYR A 730 22.47 -2.53 15.70
CA TYR A 730 23.23 -3.63 15.09
C TYR A 730 24.09 -4.39 16.11
N ALA A 731 24.65 -3.71 17.12
CA ALA A 731 25.36 -4.37 18.22
C ALA A 731 24.41 -5.27 19.02
N ARG A 732 23.22 -4.77 19.37
CA ARG A 732 22.19 -5.54 20.11
C ARG A 732 21.69 -6.74 19.31
N GLU A 733 21.63 -6.63 17.99
CA GLU A 733 21.27 -7.73 17.07
C GLU A 733 22.43 -8.69 16.78
N SER A 734 23.64 -8.42 17.32
CA SER A 734 24.87 -9.18 17.02
C SER A 734 25.28 -9.18 15.54
N ASN A 735 24.91 -8.14 14.78
CA ASN A 735 25.27 -8.01 13.37
C ASN A 735 26.66 -7.37 13.22
N VAL A 736 27.69 -8.20 13.32
CA VAL A 736 29.10 -7.79 13.28
C VAL A 736 29.48 -7.18 11.93
N GLN A 737 29.02 -7.78 10.83
CA GLN A 737 29.34 -7.32 9.48
C GLN A 737 28.79 -5.91 9.23
N ALA A 738 27.55 -5.62 9.64
CA ALA A 738 26.98 -4.29 9.49
C ALA A 738 27.76 -3.25 10.30
N LEU A 739 28.18 -3.58 11.52
CA LEU A 739 29.00 -2.70 12.36
C LEU A 739 30.38 -2.43 11.79
N ASP A 740 31.03 -3.44 11.22
CA ASP A 740 32.34 -3.31 10.55
C ASP A 740 32.25 -2.29 9.40
N ILE A 741 31.22 -2.43 8.56
CA ILE A 741 30.93 -1.52 7.45
C ILE A 741 30.61 -0.12 7.97
N LEU A 742 29.83 0.00 9.05
CA LEU A 742 29.52 1.29 9.67
C LEU A 742 30.76 2.01 10.20
N PHE A 743 31.64 1.33 10.95
CA PHE A 743 32.89 1.93 11.44
C PHE A 743 33.83 2.30 10.29
N THR A 744 33.83 1.51 9.22
CA THR A 744 34.66 1.77 8.04
C THR A 744 34.22 3.02 7.29
N TYR A 745 32.92 3.19 7.02
CA TYR A 745 32.42 4.30 6.17
C TYR A 745 31.92 5.54 6.93
N HIS A 746 31.53 5.40 8.20
CA HIS A 746 31.01 6.48 9.06
C HIS A 746 31.91 6.70 10.28
N GLY A 747 33.22 6.45 10.14
CA GLY A 747 34.20 6.48 11.23
C GLY A 747 34.25 7.81 11.99
N SER A 748 34.20 8.93 11.26
CA SER A 748 34.20 10.29 11.84
C SER A 748 33.13 10.56 12.90
N GLU A 749 31.96 9.91 12.81
CA GLU A 749 30.87 10.05 13.79
C GLU A 749 30.88 8.91 14.82
N LEU A 750 31.29 7.70 14.42
CA LEU A 750 31.13 6.49 15.24
C LEU A 750 32.34 6.11 16.09
N LEU A 751 33.57 6.40 15.67
CA LEU A 751 34.77 5.86 16.32
C LEU A 751 34.94 6.38 17.75
N GLN A 752 34.52 7.62 18.02
CA GLN A 752 34.48 8.17 19.38
C GLN A 752 33.57 7.37 20.34
N HIS A 753 32.62 6.61 19.79
CA HIS A 753 31.68 5.78 20.52
C HIS A 753 31.97 4.28 20.40
N ARG A 754 33.01 3.85 19.68
CA ARG A 754 33.27 2.44 19.33
C ARG A 754 33.20 1.53 20.55
N LEU A 755 33.96 1.82 21.60
CA LEU A 755 34.00 1.03 22.83
C LEU A 755 32.63 0.96 23.54
N ALA A 756 31.86 2.05 23.54
CA ALA A 756 30.54 2.10 24.13
C ALA A 756 29.50 1.30 23.30
N ILE A 757 29.62 1.33 21.97
CA ILE A 757 28.79 0.51 21.07
C ILE A 757 29.10 -0.98 21.29
N LEU A 758 30.37 -1.36 21.44
CA LEU A 758 30.76 -2.75 21.71
C LEU A 758 30.21 -3.29 23.06
N CYS A 759 30.00 -2.42 24.06
CA CYS A 759 29.35 -2.82 25.31
C CYS A 759 27.88 -3.23 25.13
N ASN A 760 27.23 -2.85 24.02
CA ASN A 760 25.83 -3.18 23.73
C ASN A 760 25.63 -4.54 23.06
N PHE A 761 26.70 -5.30 22.74
CA PHE A 761 26.55 -6.69 22.33
C PHE A 761 25.85 -7.50 23.43
N PRO A 762 24.93 -8.42 23.11
CA PRO A 762 24.38 -9.34 24.10
C PRO A 762 25.50 -10.14 24.77
N GLU A 763 25.39 -10.39 26.07
CA GLU A 763 26.39 -11.18 26.81
C GLU A 763 26.44 -12.65 26.35
N THR A 764 25.39 -13.11 25.65
CA THR A 764 25.30 -14.43 24.99
C THR A 764 26.05 -14.55 23.69
N THR A 765 26.50 -13.43 23.12
CA THR A 765 27.22 -13.43 21.84
C THR A 765 28.69 -13.76 22.09
N SER A 766 29.18 -14.80 21.42
CA SER A 766 30.59 -15.22 21.57
C SER A 766 31.52 -14.10 21.11
N PRO A 767 32.53 -13.71 21.91
CA PRO A 767 33.55 -12.74 21.51
C PRO A 767 34.29 -13.08 20.22
N HIS A 768 34.33 -14.37 19.86
CA HIS A 768 34.93 -14.82 18.61
C HIS A 768 34.18 -14.30 17.38
N GLU A 769 32.86 -14.09 17.47
CA GLU A 769 32.04 -13.61 16.35
C GLU A 769 32.35 -12.16 16.00
N TYR A 770 32.64 -11.31 17.00
CA TYR A 770 32.94 -9.89 16.82
C TYR A 770 34.43 -9.55 16.98
N THR A 771 35.32 -10.53 16.82
CA THR A 771 36.78 -10.35 16.95
C THR A 771 37.34 -9.25 16.05
N ILE A 772 36.76 -9.04 14.86
CA ILE A 772 37.19 -8.01 13.91
C ILE A 772 36.93 -6.58 14.43
N LEU A 773 35.95 -6.41 15.32
CA LEU A 773 35.59 -5.11 15.86
C LEU A 773 36.38 -4.76 17.12
N LEU A 774 37.08 -5.74 17.71
CA LEU A 774 37.80 -5.57 18.96
C LEU A 774 39.05 -4.68 18.79
N PRO A 775 39.37 -3.81 19.78
CA PRO A 775 40.60 -3.02 19.75
C PRO A 775 41.85 -3.90 19.87
N GLU A 776 42.89 -3.53 19.13
CA GLU A 776 44.19 -4.20 19.10
C GLU A 776 45.30 -3.19 19.40
N ALA A 777 46.36 -3.64 20.07
CA ALA A 777 47.54 -2.84 20.30
C ALA A 777 48.77 -3.44 19.60
N CYS A 778 49.69 -2.59 19.17
CA CYS A 778 50.98 -2.99 18.62
C CYS A 778 52.09 -2.07 19.13
N LEU A 779 53.35 -2.52 19.02
CA LEU A 779 54.51 -1.68 19.28
C LEU A 779 54.73 -0.72 18.10
N ASP A 780 54.79 0.58 18.39
CA ASP A 780 55.21 1.58 17.40
C ASP A 780 56.72 1.47 17.07
N ASP A 781 57.17 2.25 16.08
CA ASP A 781 58.58 2.32 15.68
C ASP A 781 59.52 2.78 16.82
N GLN A 782 58.97 3.34 17.90
CA GLN A 782 59.67 3.84 19.08
C GLN A 782 59.65 2.84 20.25
N GLY A 783 59.01 1.67 20.09
CA GLY A 783 58.87 0.64 21.10
C GLY A 783 57.80 0.92 22.17
N THR A 784 56.90 1.86 21.92
CA THR A 784 55.75 2.17 22.78
C THR A 784 54.51 1.44 22.28
N LEU A 785 53.75 0.84 23.20
CA LEU A 785 52.52 0.13 22.86
C LEU A 785 51.40 1.15 22.54
N VAL A 786 50.86 1.12 21.32
CA VAL A 786 49.81 2.02 20.83
C VAL A 786 48.63 1.24 20.24
N CYS A 787 47.44 1.81 20.26
CA CYS A 787 46.26 1.22 19.64
C CYS A 787 46.37 1.32 18.11
N ILE A 788 46.00 0.26 17.39
CA ILE A 788 45.90 0.29 15.93
C ILE A 788 44.67 1.14 15.55
N PRO A 789 44.84 2.23 14.77
CA PRO A 789 43.71 3.02 14.26
C PRO A 789 42.83 2.18 13.33
N TRP A 790 41.55 2.52 13.26
CA TRP A 790 40.64 1.86 12.33
C TRP A 790 40.93 2.30 10.88
N ASP A 791 40.85 1.37 9.91
CA ASP A 791 41.01 1.68 8.48
C ASP A 791 39.72 2.33 7.94
N GLU A 792 39.63 3.66 8.06
CA GLU A 792 38.48 4.43 7.56
C GLU A 792 38.51 4.58 6.04
N ARG A 793 37.35 4.40 5.41
CA ARG A 793 37.13 4.63 3.98
C ARG A 793 35.98 5.58 3.78
N LYS A 794 35.96 6.27 2.64
CA LYS A 794 34.84 7.14 2.25
C LYS A 794 34.25 6.65 0.95
N HIS A 795 32.94 6.78 0.79
CA HIS A 795 32.23 6.44 -0.45
C HIS A 795 32.53 7.42 -1.58
N ARG A 796 32.88 8.66 -1.24
CA ARG A 796 33.12 9.76 -2.19
C ARG A 796 34.06 10.81 -1.60
N ASP A 797 34.53 11.70 -2.47
CA ASP A 797 35.25 12.92 -2.09
C ASP A 797 34.33 13.91 -1.35
N THR A 798 34.91 14.78 -0.53
CA THR A 798 34.17 15.80 0.22
C THR A 798 33.56 16.82 -0.72
N ASP A 799 32.27 17.11 -0.52
CA ASP A 799 31.58 18.12 -1.31
C ASP A 799 31.78 19.52 -0.73
N TRP A 800 31.68 20.56 -1.56
CA TRP A 800 31.87 21.96 -1.13
C TRP A 800 30.89 22.38 -0.02
N CYS A 801 29.71 21.74 0.05
CA CYS A 801 28.73 21.99 1.10
C CYS A 801 29.16 21.46 2.47
N GLU A 802 30.03 20.45 2.51
CA GLU A 802 30.47 19.76 3.73
C GLU A 802 31.70 20.42 4.37
N GLU A 803 32.38 21.28 3.61
CA GLU A 803 33.47 22.11 4.11
C GLU A 803 33.00 23.07 5.21
N ASN A 804 33.90 23.35 6.15
CA ASN A 804 33.59 24.15 7.35
C ASN A 804 33.01 25.55 7.04
N GLU A 805 33.39 26.14 5.91
CA GLU A 805 32.93 27.45 5.44
C GLU A 805 31.42 27.48 5.18
N CYS A 806 30.88 26.44 4.55
CA CYS A 806 29.43 26.33 4.29
C CYS A 806 28.71 25.78 5.53
N ARG A 807 29.26 24.73 6.15
CA ARG A 807 28.62 24.01 7.25
C ARG A 807 28.32 24.91 8.46
N SER A 808 29.27 25.76 8.85
CA SER A 808 29.11 26.68 9.99
C SER A 808 27.96 27.70 9.81
N VAL A 809 27.64 28.06 8.56
CA VAL A 809 26.59 29.03 8.23
C VAL A 809 25.21 28.36 8.13
N VAL A 810 25.18 27.09 7.73
CA VAL A 810 23.96 26.33 7.44
C VAL A 810 23.42 25.60 8.68
N GLU A 811 24.32 25.03 9.49
CA GLU A 811 24.04 24.25 10.70
C GLU A 811 24.47 25.02 11.96
N THR A 812 23.71 26.05 12.34
CA THR A 812 24.09 26.93 13.47
C THR A 812 23.86 26.29 14.85
N ASN A 813 23.15 25.15 14.93
CA ASN A 813 22.85 24.43 16.16
C ASN A 813 22.71 22.93 15.85
N VAL A 814 23.80 22.17 15.95
CA VAL A 814 23.71 20.70 16.03
C VAL A 814 23.59 20.38 17.53
N PRO A 815 22.40 19.99 18.04
CA PRO A 815 22.33 19.42 19.38
C PRO A 815 23.25 18.18 19.45
N ASP A 816 23.88 17.94 20.60
CA ASP A 816 24.59 16.67 20.87
C ASP A 816 23.55 15.54 20.83
N GLU A 817 23.30 14.99 19.64
CA GLU A 817 22.31 13.93 19.43
C GLU A 817 22.81 12.56 19.94
N ASP A 818 24.01 12.48 20.51
CA ASP A 818 24.66 11.23 20.93
C ASP A 818 24.53 10.95 22.43
N ASP A 819 24.00 11.91 23.20
CA ASP A 819 23.88 11.80 24.66
C ASP A 819 23.01 10.60 25.09
N PHE A 820 22.04 10.19 24.27
CA PHE A 820 21.17 9.03 24.54
C PHE A 820 21.96 7.72 24.77
N LEU A 821 23.17 7.59 24.21
CA LEU A 821 24.01 6.40 24.40
C LEU A 821 24.53 6.31 25.83
N TYR A 822 24.57 7.43 26.55
CA TYR A 822 25.17 7.58 27.87
C TYR A 822 24.17 7.88 28.99
N GLU A 823 22.92 8.24 28.65
CA GLU A 823 21.86 8.52 29.63
C GLU A 823 21.46 7.28 30.45
N GLU A 824 21.45 6.08 29.84
CA GLU A 824 21.03 4.83 30.51
C GLU A 824 22.07 4.33 31.54
N ALA A 825 23.36 4.60 31.32
CA ALA A 825 24.43 4.22 32.22
C ALA A 825 25.62 5.20 32.14
N ALA A 826 26.05 5.75 33.28
CA ALA A 826 27.20 6.66 33.34
C ALA A 826 28.56 5.95 33.11
N ALA A 827 28.60 4.61 33.21
CA ALA A 827 29.81 3.80 33.08
C ALA A 827 30.47 3.83 31.68
N PRO A 828 29.74 3.77 30.54
CA PRO A 828 30.31 3.89 29.21
C PRO A 828 30.82 5.29 28.82
N LEU A 829 30.46 6.35 29.55
CA LEU A 829 30.87 7.73 29.23
C LEU A 829 32.40 7.90 29.25
N ARG A 830 33.11 7.18 30.13
CA ARG A 830 34.58 7.18 30.20
C ARG A 830 35.25 6.60 28.95
N PHE A 831 34.51 5.87 28.13
CA PHE A 831 35.00 5.28 26.88
C PHE A 831 34.70 6.15 25.65
N ARG A 832 34.20 7.39 25.83
CA ARG A 832 33.99 8.35 24.74
C ARG A 832 35.33 8.96 24.32
N THR A 833 36.01 8.35 23.37
CA THR A 833 37.27 8.86 22.78
C THR A 833 37.50 8.26 21.40
N ALA A 834 37.96 9.07 20.44
CA ALA A 834 38.38 8.57 19.12
C ALA A 834 39.74 7.85 19.19
N ASP A 835 40.63 8.31 20.07
CA ASP A 835 41.97 7.77 20.26
C ASP A 835 42.12 7.19 21.69
N PRO A 836 41.80 5.90 21.91
CA PRO A 836 41.90 5.29 23.23
C PRO A 836 43.35 4.95 23.59
N ALA A 837 43.78 5.37 24.79
CA ALA A 837 45.04 4.91 25.36
C ALA A 837 44.97 3.41 25.70
N VAL A 838 46.10 2.69 25.62
CA VAL A 838 46.15 1.24 25.93
C VAL A 838 45.64 0.93 27.34
N THR A 839 45.87 1.81 28.31
CA THR A 839 45.35 1.66 29.68
C THR A 839 43.81 1.68 29.72
N LEU A 840 43.19 2.50 28.86
CA LEU A 840 41.73 2.56 28.74
C LEU A 840 41.18 1.30 28.05
N LEU A 841 41.91 0.74 27.07
CA LEU A 841 41.56 -0.54 26.47
C LEU A 841 41.62 -1.68 27.48
N THR A 842 42.67 -1.74 28.31
CA THR A 842 42.77 -2.70 29.42
C THR A 842 41.57 -2.56 30.36
N ASP A 843 41.22 -1.34 30.78
CA ASP A 843 40.05 -1.09 31.65
C ASP A 843 38.73 -1.53 30.97
N TRP A 844 38.61 -1.32 29.66
CA TRP A 844 37.44 -1.75 28.89
C TRP A 844 37.32 -3.28 28.86
N TYR A 845 38.38 -4.01 28.52
CA TYR A 845 38.37 -5.48 28.50
C TYR A 845 38.06 -6.07 29.89
N LEU A 846 38.64 -5.51 30.96
CA LEU A 846 38.38 -5.91 32.34
C LEU A 846 36.92 -5.65 32.72
N THR A 847 36.42 -4.44 32.49
CA THR A 847 35.04 -4.04 32.81
C THR A 847 34.05 -4.92 32.03
N ARG A 848 34.27 -5.09 30.72
CA ARG A 848 33.35 -5.84 29.86
C ARG A 848 33.30 -7.33 30.22
N ALA A 849 34.45 -7.96 30.51
CA ALA A 849 34.48 -9.36 30.95
C ALA A 849 33.74 -9.55 32.29
N GLN A 850 33.89 -8.59 33.22
CA GLN A 850 33.15 -8.60 34.47
C GLN A 850 31.65 -8.39 34.26
N ASP A 851 31.24 -7.50 33.36
CA ASP A 851 29.83 -7.28 33.03
C ASP A 851 29.17 -8.52 32.43
N ILE A 852 29.85 -9.20 31.49
CA ILE A 852 29.36 -10.45 30.88
C ILE A 852 29.08 -11.51 31.95
N GLU A 853 30.02 -11.71 32.88
CA GLU A 853 29.86 -12.67 33.96
C GLU A 853 28.79 -12.22 34.97
N ASN A 854 28.79 -10.95 35.38
CA ASN A 854 27.84 -10.42 36.36
C ASN A 854 26.38 -10.52 35.88
N ASN A 855 26.13 -10.20 34.61
CA ASN A 855 24.78 -10.13 34.04
C ASN A 855 24.26 -11.50 33.59
N SER A 856 25.11 -12.31 32.96
CA SER A 856 24.67 -13.55 32.29
C SER A 856 25.26 -14.85 32.87
N ARG A 857 26.26 -14.76 33.75
CA ARG A 857 27.01 -15.91 34.30
C ARG A 857 27.70 -16.77 33.23
N GLN A 858 27.86 -16.27 32.01
CA GLN A 858 28.58 -16.97 30.94
C GLN A 858 30.08 -16.76 31.06
N VAL A 859 30.69 -17.61 31.89
CA VAL A 859 32.13 -17.58 32.17
C VAL A 859 32.95 -17.81 30.90
N ASP A 860 32.49 -18.69 30.00
CA ASP A 860 33.17 -18.99 28.73
C ASP A 860 33.31 -17.74 27.84
N CYS A 861 32.25 -16.93 27.76
CA CYS A 861 32.27 -15.69 26.98
C CYS A 861 33.18 -14.64 27.63
N ALA A 862 33.09 -14.46 28.95
CA ALA A 862 33.99 -13.55 29.68
C ALA A 862 35.47 -13.97 29.50
N LEU A 863 35.77 -15.26 29.61
CA LEU A 863 37.11 -15.80 29.45
C LEU A 863 37.63 -15.70 28.01
N SER A 864 36.78 -15.97 27.03
CA SER A 864 37.11 -15.82 25.61
C SER A 864 37.48 -14.39 25.26
N LEU A 865 36.74 -13.40 25.77
CA LEU A 865 37.04 -11.99 25.56
C LEU A 865 38.42 -11.60 26.12
N VAL A 866 38.75 -12.07 27.33
CA VAL A 866 40.05 -11.81 27.97
C VAL A 866 41.19 -12.51 27.23
N ARG A 867 40.99 -13.74 26.76
CA ARG A 867 41.98 -14.46 25.93
C ARG A 867 42.25 -13.72 24.63
N LEU A 868 41.21 -13.26 23.93
CA LEU A 868 41.36 -12.43 22.72
C LEU A 868 42.12 -11.14 23.03
N GLY A 869 41.80 -10.44 24.11
CA GLY A 869 42.57 -9.24 24.52
C GLY A 869 44.06 -9.53 24.71
N LYS A 870 44.42 -10.68 25.28
CA LYS A 870 45.82 -11.11 25.42
C LYS A 870 46.48 -11.46 24.08
N GLU A 871 45.75 -12.11 23.17
CA GLU A 871 46.23 -12.41 21.81
C GLU A 871 46.48 -11.13 21.00
N ARG A 872 45.75 -10.04 21.31
CA ARG A 872 45.93 -8.70 20.72
C ARG A 872 46.87 -7.78 21.49
N GLU A 873 47.78 -8.38 22.26
CA GLU A 873 48.85 -7.70 23.01
C GLU A 873 48.37 -6.68 24.08
N ILE A 874 47.13 -6.79 24.58
CA ILE A 874 46.64 -5.90 25.65
C ILE A 874 47.19 -6.36 27.02
N PRO A 875 47.96 -5.51 27.74
CA PRO A 875 48.59 -5.89 28.99
C PRO A 875 47.61 -5.90 30.19
N GLY A 876 47.96 -6.62 31.25
CA GLY A 876 47.27 -6.55 32.56
C GLY A 876 46.05 -7.45 32.69
N LEU A 877 45.80 -8.32 31.71
CA LEU A 877 44.65 -9.22 31.64
C LEU A 877 44.91 -10.60 32.28
N GLU A 878 46.16 -10.91 32.66
CA GLU A 878 46.59 -12.25 33.10
C GLU A 878 45.89 -12.71 34.36
N ARG A 879 45.77 -11.84 35.36
CA ARG A 879 45.14 -12.18 36.65
C ARG A 879 43.67 -12.53 36.48
N LEU A 880 42.92 -11.70 35.75
CA LEU A 880 41.50 -11.94 35.48
C LEU A 880 41.32 -13.22 34.65
N CYS A 881 42.22 -13.49 33.70
CA CYS A 881 42.21 -14.73 32.94
C CYS A 881 42.39 -15.96 33.85
N ASP A 882 43.31 -15.91 34.81
CA ASP A 882 43.55 -17.02 35.75
C ASP A 882 42.36 -17.25 36.70
N ASP A 883 41.72 -16.17 37.17
CA ASP A 883 40.50 -16.24 37.99
C ASP A 883 39.32 -16.82 37.19
N LEU A 884 39.12 -16.39 35.94
CA LEU A 884 38.07 -16.90 35.06
C LEU A 884 38.27 -18.36 34.66
N VAL A 885 39.51 -18.82 34.42
CA VAL A 885 39.81 -20.25 34.21
C VAL A 885 39.43 -21.08 35.44
N THR A 886 39.68 -20.53 36.63
CA THR A 886 39.30 -21.19 37.89
C THR A 886 37.78 -21.27 38.02
N LEU A 887 37.06 -20.19 37.66
CA LEU A 887 35.61 -20.16 37.66
C LEU A 887 35.00 -21.11 36.60
N GLU A 888 35.55 -21.14 35.38
CA GLU A 888 35.16 -22.06 34.30
C GLU A 888 35.27 -23.51 34.76
N THR A 889 36.40 -23.86 35.38
CA THR A 889 36.63 -25.20 35.95
C THR A 889 35.58 -25.52 37.03
N LEU A 890 35.30 -24.57 37.93
CA LEU A 890 34.32 -24.77 39.00
C LEU A 890 32.90 -24.99 38.46
N VAL A 891 32.47 -24.16 37.51
CA VAL A 891 31.10 -24.16 36.96
C VAL A 891 30.86 -25.36 36.03
N TYR A 892 31.77 -25.62 35.10
CA TYR A 892 31.52 -26.61 34.03
C TYR A 892 32.12 -28.00 34.31
N GLU A 893 33.22 -28.10 35.06
CA GLU A 893 33.91 -29.39 35.27
C GLU A 893 33.65 -30.02 36.64
N THR A 894 33.73 -29.24 37.73
CA THR A 894 33.63 -29.79 39.10
C THR A 894 32.19 -30.03 39.58
N SER A 895 31.19 -29.55 38.82
CA SER A 895 29.77 -29.58 39.21
C SER A 895 29.50 -28.95 40.59
N CYS A 896 30.34 -27.98 41.01
CA CYS A 896 30.11 -27.20 42.22
C CYS A 896 28.95 -26.21 41.99
N ASP A 897 28.43 -25.62 43.08
CA ASP A 897 27.23 -24.77 43.06
C ASP A 897 27.22 -23.78 41.88
N LEU A 898 26.23 -23.94 40.98
CA LEU A 898 26.00 -23.14 39.76
C LEU A 898 25.71 -21.65 40.02
N SER A 899 25.77 -21.21 41.28
CA SER A 899 25.43 -19.84 41.71
C SER A 899 26.64 -18.97 42.04
N LEU A 900 27.86 -19.53 42.07
CA LEU A 900 29.07 -18.78 42.39
C LEU A 900 29.38 -17.75 41.31
N SER A 901 29.42 -16.47 41.70
CA SER A 901 29.83 -15.37 40.83
C SER A 901 31.34 -15.13 40.82
N LEU A 902 31.86 -14.46 39.78
CA LEU A 902 33.26 -14.01 39.78
C LEU A 902 33.54 -13.07 40.94
N ARG A 903 32.61 -12.17 41.27
CA ARG A 903 32.75 -11.24 42.40
C ARG A 903 32.91 -11.97 43.73
N GLU A 904 32.15 -13.04 43.95
CA GLU A 904 32.28 -13.87 45.14
C GLU A 904 33.59 -14.68 45.11
N LEU A 905 33.97 -15.24 43.97
CA LEU A 905 35.22 -15.97 43.80
C LEU A 905 36.44 -15.09 44.15
N LEU A 906 36.44 -13.83 43.72
CA LEU A 906 37.51 -12.86 44.01
C LEU A 906 37.61 -12.50 45.50
N GLN A 907 36.54 -12.68 46.29
CA GLN A 907 36.55 -12.45 47.74
C GLN A 907 37.06 -13.67 48.53
N LEU A 908 37.11 -14.84 47.91
CA LEU A 908 37.60 -16.07 48.55
C LEU A 908 39.13 -16.07 48.60
N ARG A 909 39.67 -16.58 49.71
CA ARG A 909 41.10 -16.89 49.82
C ARG A 909 41.41 -18.10 48.95
N ASP A 910 42.66 -18.20 48.49
CA ASP A 910 43.07 -19.28 47.59
C ASP A 910 42.87 -20.68 48.19
N ILE A 911 42.92 -20.83 49.52
CA ILE A 911 42.64 -22.10 50.20
C ILE A 911 41.17 -22.49 50.08
N ASP A 912 40.28 -21.52 50.13
CA ASP A 912 38.84 -21.73 50.02
C ASP A 912 38.47 -22.04 48.56
N LYS A 913 39.13 -21.40 47.58
CA LYS A 913 39.03 -21.75 46.15
C LYS A 913 39.50 -23.18 45.87
N LEU A 914 40.65 -23.59 46.44
CA LEU A 914 41.18 -24.94 46.28
C LEU A 914 40.26 -26.00 46.89
N ARG A 915 39.69 -25.72 48.07
CA ARG A 915 38.69 -26.59 48.69
C ARG A 915 37.45 -26.76 47.82
N LEU A 916 36.96 -25.69 47.21
CA LEU A 916 35.82 -25.77 46.27
C LEU A 916 36.15 -26.66 45.06
N LEU A 917 37.32 -26.49 44.43
CA LEU A 917 37.73 -27.32 43.29
C LEU A 917 37.73 -28.82 43.62
N MET A 918 38.09 -29.18 44.85
CA MET A 918 38.22 -30.59 45.26
C MET A 918 36.98 -31.15 45.98
N LYS A 919 36.00 -30.33 46.37
CA LYS A 919 34.84 -30.69 47.22
C LYS A 919 34.05 -31.92 46.75
N ASN A 920 33.81 -32.04 45.44
CA ASN A 920 33.02 -33.12 44.84
C ASN A 920 33.88 -34.28 44.30
N SER A 921 35.19 -34.29 44.59
CA SER A 921 36.10 -35.32 44.07
C SER A 921 35.88 -36.65 44.78
N SER A 922 35.43 -37.66 44.05
CA SER A 922 35.34 -39.02 44.60
C SER A 922 36.71 -39.62 44.81
N GLU A 923 36.81 -40.53 45.78
CA GLU A 923 38.06 -41.20 46.14
C GLU A 923 38.76 -41.89 44.93
N GLN A 924 38.01 -42.41 43.95
CA GLN A 924 38.55 -43.07 42.76
C GLN A 924 39.12 -42.07 41.74
N ARG A 925 38.51 -40.89 41.61
CA ARG A 925 38.94 -39.85 40.66
C ARG A 925 39.87 -38.82 41.27
N TYR A 926 40.08 -38.87 42.59
CA TYR A 926 40.82 -37.87 43.36
C TYR A 926 42.19 -37.54 42.76
N VAL A 927 43.02 -38.54 42.45
CA VAL A 927 44.35 -38.34 41.85
C VAL A 927 44.27 -37.68 40.47
N ARG A 928 43.30 -38.10 39.63
CA ARG A 928 43.09 -37.48 38.31
C ARG A 928 42.68 -36.02 38.48
N ASN A 929 41.75 -35.73 39.39
CA ASN A 929 41.29 -34.38 39.70
C ASN A 929 42.42 -33.52 40.30
N CYS A 930 43.34 -34.12 41.07
CA CYS A 930 44.54 -33.45 41.54
C CYS A 930 45.40 -32.93 40.37
N PHE A 931 45.64 -33.76 39.36
CA PHE A 931 46.39 -33.33 38.17
C PHE A 931 45.61 -32.40 37.25
N GLN A 932 44.29 -32.55 37.16
CA GLN A 932 43.44 -31.76 36.28
C GLN A 932 43.13 -30.36 36.85
N TRP A 933 42.92 -30.23 38.17
CA TRP A 933 42.42 -29.00 38.80
C TRP A 933 43.39 -28.42 39.82
N MET A 934 43.83 -29.22 40.81
CA MET A 934 44.67 -28.72 41.90
C MET A 934 46.06 -28.30 41.44
N VAL A 935 46.79 -29.14 40.71
CA VAL A 935 48.16 -28.84 40.26
C VAL A 935 48.19 -27.60 39.35
N PRO A 936 47.31 -27.46 38.33
CA PRO A 936 47.26 -26.24 37.53
C PRO A 936 46.91 -24.99 38.35
N PHE A 937 45.99 -25.09 39.31
CA PHE A 937 45.64 -23.97 40.20
C PHE A 937 46.84 -23.55 41.07
N LEU A 938 47.55 -24.51 41.66
CA LEU A 938 48.76 -24.26 42.46
C LEU A 938 49.87 -23.61 41.63
N GLN A 939 50.09 -24.08 40.40
CA GLN A 939 51.06 -23.46 39.48
C GLN A 939 50.69 -22.01 39.13
N ARG A 940 49.40 -21.69 38.97
CA ARG A 940 48.95 -20.31 38.76
C ARG A 940 49.21 -19.44 40.00
N CYS A 941 48.92 -19.94 41.20
CA CYS A 941 49.20 -19.24 42.45
C CYS A 941 50.70 -18.95 42.64
N GLU A 942 51.56 -19.90 42.27
CA GLU A 942 53.03 -19.72 42.33
C GLU A 942 53.49 -18.57 41.42
N ARG A 943 52.98 -18.50 40.18
CA ARG A 943 53.31 -17.42 39.24
C ARG A 943 52.93 -16.04 39.77
N VAL A 944 51.76 -15.92 40.41
CA VAL A 944 51.30 -14.66 41.01
C VAL A 944 52.20 -14.23 42.17
N GLY A 945 52.66 -15.17 43.00
CA GLY A 945 53.57 -14.89 44.12
C GLY A 945 54.96 -14.42 43.69
N VAL A 946 55.49 -14.95 42.58
CA VAL A 946 56.82 -14.58 42.05
C VAL A 946 56.81 -13.19 41.39
N ALA A 947 55.68 -12.74 40.83
CA ALA A 947 55.57 -11.41 40.21
C ALA A 947 55.42 -10.25 41.22
N GLY A 948 55.02 -10.52 42.47
CA GLY A 948 54.80 -9.51 43.52
C GLY A 948 55.98 -9.29 44.46
N GLY A 949 57.00 -10.15 44.43
CA GLY A 949 58.21 -10.04 45.23
C GLY A 949 59.43 -10.09 44.33
N GLY A 950 60.21 -9.01 44.30
CA GLY A 950 61.46 -8.94 43.53
C GLY A 950 62.35 -10.16 43.81
N ALA A 951 63.07 -10.58 42.78
CA ALA A 951 63.95 -11.76 42.71
C ALA A 951 65.19 -11.72 43.64
N GLU A 952 65.06 -11.20 44.86
CA GLU A 952 66.13 -11.09 45.86
C GLU A 952 65.81 -11.83 47.18
N SER A 953 65.08 -12.94 47.11
CA SER A 953 64.98 -13.88 48.24
C SER A 953 65.71 -15.18 47.89
N GLY A 954 67.03 -15.11 47.87
CA GLY A 954 67.88 -16.30 47.97
C GLY A 954 67.72 -16.94 49.35
N GLY A 955 67.12 -18.14 49.39
CA GLY A 955 67.21 -19.06 50.53
C GLY A 955 65.94 -19.20 51.37
N GLY A 956 65.24 -20.33 51.19
CA GLY A 956 64.51 -21.02 52.27
C GLY A 956 63.05 -20.65 52.54
N ALA A 957 62.43 -19.67 51.87
CA ALA A 957 61.00 -19.40 52.03
C ALA A 957 60.17 -20.39 51.18
N GLU A 958 59.24 -21.11 51.81
CA GLU A 958 58.28 -21.98 51.10
C GLU A 958 57.41 -21.14 50.15
N GLY A 959 57.36 -21.54 48.87
CA GLY A 959 56.54 -20.89 47.85
C GLY A 959 55.05 -20.91 48.22
N PRO A 960 54.24 -19.94 47.77
CA PRO A 960 52.82 -19.85 48.10
C PRO A 960 52.04 -21.10 47.69
N ALA A 961 52.38 -21.75 46.57
CA ALA A 961 51.76 -23.01 46.17
C ALA A 961 52.10 -24.16 47.12
N ALA A 962 53.37 -24.22 47.56
CA ALA A 962 53.82 -25.25 48.49
C ALA A 962 53.14 -25.13 49.86
N LYS A 963 53.02 -23.90 50.35
CA LYS A 963 52.30 -23.57 51.57
C LYS A 963 50.82 -23.89 51.47
N LEU A 964 50.18 -23.55 50.34
CA LEU A 964 48.75 -23.79 50.13
C LEU A 964 48.43 -25.28 50.07
N LEU A 965 49.25 -26.06 49.36
CA LEU A 965 49.12 -27.52 49.29
C LEU A 965 49.31 -28.16 50.67
N ARG A 966 50.31 -27.69 51.44
CA ARG A 966 50.54 -28.13 52.83
C ARG A 966 49.31 -27.84 53.70
N GLU A 967 48.81 -26.61 53.70
CA GLU A 967 47.64 -26.21 54.49
C GLU A 967 46.41 -27.04 54.13
N TYR A 968 46.19 -27.29 52.83
CA TYR A 968 45.09 -28.13 52.35
C TYR A 968 45.21 -29.58 52.86
N LEU A 969 46.35 -30.23 52.63
CA LEU A 969 46.56 -31.63 53.03
C LEU A 969 46.52 -31.83 54.54
N VAL A 970 47.10 -30.90 55.31
CA VAL A 970 47.05 -30.93 56.78
C VAL A 970 45.61 -30.75 57.28
N SER A 971 44.82 -29.87 56.64
CA SER A 971 43.41 -29.71 57.00
C SER A 971 42.53 -30.91 56.65
N LEU A 972 42.93 -31.74 55.67
CA LEU A 972 42.26 -33.01 55.39
C LEU A 972 42.66 -34.09 56.39
N SER A 973 43.94 -34.13 56.77
CA SER A 973 44.48 -35.17 57.64
C SER A 973 43.97 -35.11 59.07
N THR A 974 43.45 -33.96 59.54
CA THR A 974 42.80 -33.89 60.87
C THR A 974 41.61 -34.84 60.96
N ASP A 975 40.87 -34.97 59.86
CA ASP A 975 39.64 -35.77 59.79
C ASP A 975 39.87 -37.17 59.19
N ASP A 976 40.69 -37.30 58.13
CA ASP A 976 40.93 -38.57 57.43
C ASP A 976 42.24 -38.57 56.60
N LEU A 977 43.09 -39.60 56.81
CA LEU A 977 44.34 -39.80 56.07
C LEU A 977 44.18 -40.50 54.71
N THR A 978 42.99 -41.01 54.35
CA THR A 978 42.77 -41.76 53.10
C THR A 978 43.09 -40.95 51.83
N LEU A 979 42.61 -39.70 51.74
CA LEU A 979 42.82 -38.82 50.58
C LEU A 979 44.27 -38.27 50.52
N PRO A 980 44.87 -37.80 51.63
CA PRO A 980 46.30 -37.47 51.67
C PRO A 980 47.21 -38.63 51.22
N LEU A 981 46.94 -39.86 51.68
CA LEU A 981 47.72 -41.04 51.28
C LEU A 981 47.80 -41.22 49.76
N LYS A 982 46.71 -40.99 49.03
CA LYS A 982 46.72 -41.08 47.55
C LYS A 982 47.64 -40.06 46.91
N VAL A 983 47.76 -38.86 47.49
CA VAL A 983 48.68 -37.83 47.01
C VAL A 983 50.13 -38.26 47.23
N PHE A 984 50.44 -38.85 48.39
CA PHE A 984 51.78 -39.37 48.70
C PHE A 984 52.16 -40.57 47.82
N GLN A 985 51.24 -41.51 47.58
CA GLN A 985 51.45 -42.65 46.68
C GLN A 985 51.79 -42.22 45.24
N HIS A 986 51.22 -41.11 44.78
CA HIS A 986 51.49 -40.50 43.47
C HIS A 986 52.57 -39.41 43.51
N SER A 987 53.32 -39.30 44.60
CA SER A 987 54.48 -38.40 44.73
C SER A 987 55.78 -39.18 45.03
N LYS A 988 55.76 -40.51 44.91
CA LYS A 988 56.94 -41.35 45.12
C LYS A 988 58.08 -40.98 44.17
N PRO A 989 59.34 -41.18 44.58
CA PRO A 989 60.53 -41.06 43.74
C PRO A 989 60.40 -41.66 42.33
N ASP A 990 59.75 -42.81 42.21
CA ASP A 990 59.67 -43.62 40.99
C ASP A 990 58.47 -43.28 40.08
N CYS A 991 57.61 -42.34 40.49
CA CYS A 991 56.46 -41.93 39.68
C CYS A 991 56.89 -41.03 38.51
N ASN A 992 56.37 -41.33 37.30
CA ASN A 992 56.63 -40.53 36.08
C ASN A 992 56.06 -39.11 36.17
N GLN A 993 54.87 -38.95 36.78
CA GLN A 993 54.24 -37.65 37.02
C GLN A 993 53.95 -37.55 38.52
N LYS A 994 54.55 -36.55 39.18
CA LYS A 994 54.48 -36.36 40.63
C LYS A 994 53.57 -35.19 40.97
N ILE A 995 52.76 -35.31 42.02
CA ILE A 995 51.96 -34.19 42.54
C ILE A 995 52.86 -33.26 43.35
N ILE A 996 53.66 -33.83 44.25
CA ILE A 996 54.73 -33.13 44.98
C ILE A 996 56.06 -33.60 44.39
N SER A 997 56.76 -32.68 43.73
CA SER A 997 58.04 -32.99 43.08
C SER A 997 59.25 -32.80 44.00
N ASP A 998 59.14 -31.90 44.99
CA ASP A 998 60.22 -31.60 45.94
C ASP A 998 60.26 -32.63 47.09
N PRO A 999 61.37 -33.39 47.24
CA PRO A 999 61.48 -34.40 48.30
C PRO A 999 61.43 -33.81 49.72
N ASP A 1000 61.92 -32.58 49.92
CA ASP A 1000 61.90 -31.92 51.23
C ASP A 1000 60.48 -31.55 51.62
N GLN A 1001 59.75 -30.92 50.70
CA GLN A 1001 58.32 -30.62 50.89
C GLN A 1001 57.51 -31.90 51.11
N LEU A 1002 57.79 -32.98 50.37
CA LEU A 1002 57.10 -34.26 50.53
C LEU A 1002 57.25 -34.82 51.96
N MET A 1003 58.48 -34.81 52.51
CA MET A 1003 58.74 -35.25 53.89
C MET A 1003 58.08 -34.34 54.92
N ARG A 1004 58.16 -33.01 54.76
CA ARG A 1004 57.52 -32.04 55.68
C ARG A 1004 56.01 -32.23 55.75
N VAL A 1005 55.35 -32.26 54.59
CA VAL A 1005 53.88 -32.38 54.54
C VAL A 1005 53.42 -33.74 55.07
N ALA A 1006 54.17 -34.82 54.82
CA ALA A 1006 53.85 -36.13 55.39
C ALA A 1006 53.97 -36.15 56.92
N LEU A 1007 55.04 -35.59 57.48
CA LEU A 1007 55.23 -35.44 58.93
C LEU A 1007 54.05 -34.66 59.53
N ASP A 1008 53.73 -33.49 58.95
CA ASP A 1008 52.65 -32.64 59.43
C ASP A 1008 51.27 -33.32 59.35
N CYS A 1009 50.98 -34.04 58.27
CA CYS A 1009 49.72 -34.77 58.11
C CYS A 1009 49.56 -35.87 59.17
N ILE A 1010 50.61 -36.66 59.41
CA ILE A 1010 50.56 -37.77 60.38
C ILE A 1010 50.42 -37.25 61.80
N TYR A 1011 51.18 -36.21 62.19
CA TYR A 1011 51.09 -35.61 63.52
C TYR A 1011 49.79 -34.83 63.76
N SER A 1012 49.11 -34.38 62.71
CA SER A 1012 47.85 -33.64 62.81
C SER A 1012 46.60 -34.53 62.82
N SER A 1013 46.73 -35.83 62.56
CA SER A 1013 45.60 -36.78 62.57
C SER A 1013 45.04 -36.97 63.98
N GLU A 1014 43.77 -36.64 64.19
CA GLU A 1014 43.09 -36.85 65.49
C GLU A 1014 42.54 -38.27 65.64
N ARG A 1015 42.45 -39.03 64.54
CA ARG A 1015 41.95 -40.41 64.52
C ARG A 1015 43.00 -41.42 64.91
N ASP A 1016 42.63 -42.35 65.80
CA ASP A 1016 43.47 -43.42 66.32
C ASP A 1016 43.30 -44.76 65.56
N ASP A 1017 42.28 -44.88 64.70
CA ASP A 1017 41.95 -46.08 63.93
C ASP A 1017 42.67 -46.21 62.57
N GLN A 1018 43.52 -45.23 62.21
CA GLN A 1018 44.14 -45.11 60.89
C GLN A 1018 45.66 -45.39 60.85
N LEU A 1019 46.21 -46.03 61.88
CA LEU A 1019 47.63 -46.40 61.97
C LEU A 1019 48.19 -47.10 60.70
N PRO A 1020 47.47 -48.03 60.02
CA PRO A 1020 47.96 -48.64 58.78
C PRO A 1020 48.24 -47.62 57.68
N LEU A 1021 47.40 -46.58 57.57
CA LEU A 1021 47.58 -45.51 56.56
C LEU A 1021 48.82 -44.67 56.88
N CYS A 1022 49.16 -44.46 58.15
CA CYS A 1022 50.40 -43.76 58.54
C CYS A 1022 51.65 -44.51 58.07
N TYR A 1023 51.67 -45.85 58.19
CA TYR A 1023 52.76 -46.68 57.66
C TYR A 1023 52.80 -46.62 56.13
N ASP A 1024 51.67 -46.70 55.46
CA ASP A 1024 51.59 -46.58 53.99
C ASP A 1024 52.12 -45.21 53.50
N ILE A 1025 51.87 -44.11 54.25
CA ILE A 1025 52.43 -42.79 53.95
C ILE A 1025 53.95 -42.77 54.14
N LEU A 1026 54.47 -43.34 55.22
CA LEU A 1026 55.91 -43.45 55.46
C LEU A 1026 56.63 -44.22 54.34
N GLU A 1027 56.05 -45.31 53.84
CA GLU A 1027 56.60 -46.08 52.72
C GLU A 1027 56.66 -45.29 51.40
N CYS A 1028 55.94 -44.18 51.29
CA CYS A 1028 55.98 -43.31 50.11
C CYS A 1028 57.14 -42.30 50.13
N LEU A 1029 57.83 -42.14 51.27
CA LEU A 1029 58.88 -41.14 51.44
C LEU A 1029 60.22 -41.55 50.81
N PRO A 1030 61.05 -40.57 50.39
CA PRO A 1030 62.36 -40.85 49.80
C PRO A 1030 63.30 -41.50 50.82
N GLN A 1031 64.04 -42.52 50.37
CA GLN A 1031 65.09 -43.15 51.19
C GLN A 1031 66.27 -42.19 51.43
N ARG A 1032 66.96 -42.37 52.55
CA ARG A 1032 68.10 -41.54 52.93
C ARG A 1032 69.17 -41.55 51.83
N GLY A 1033 69.51 -40.36 51.33
CA GLY A 1033 70.45 -40.17 50.21
C GLY A 1033 69.80 -39.89 48.86
N TYR A 1034 68.47 -39.87 48.77
CA TYR A 1034 67.72 -39.42 47.59
C TYR A 1034 67.46 -37.90 47.65
N GLY A 1035 67.82 -37.18 46.57
CA GLY A 1035 67.64 -35.71 46.49
C GLY A 1035 68.87 -34.87 46.87
N PRO A 1036 68.75 -33.53 46.90
CA PRO A 1036 69.87 -32.64 47.25
C PRO A 1036 70.30 -32.84 48.72
N GLN A 1037 71.60 -32.97 48.98
CA GLN A 1037 72.13 -33.17 50.33
C GLN A 1037 72.38 -31.81 51.02
N THR A 1038 71.31 -31.17 51.47
CA THR A 1038 71.39 -29.94 52.28
C THR A 1038 71.27 -30.27 53.77
N ASN A 1039 71.67 -29.36 54.65
CA ASN A 1039 71.48 -29.55 56.09
C ASN A 1039 69.99 -29.72 56.44
N ALA A 1040 69.09 -29.02 55.76
CA ALA A 1040 67.65 -29.13 55.96
C ALA A 1040 67.11 -30.51 55.56
N THR A 1041 67.64 -31.13 54.49
CA THR A 1041 67.18 -32.47 54.05
C THR A 1041 67.59 -33.54 55.06
N ARG A 1042 68.78 -33.40 55.65
CA ARG A 1042 69.25 -34.30 56.73
C ARG A 1042 68.39 -34.17 57.99
N ASP A 1043 68.08 -32.95 58.41
CA ASP A 1043 67.26 -32.71 59.60
C ASP A 1043 65.82 -33.26 59.42
N LEU A 1044 65.27 -33.20 58.20
CA LEU A 1044 63.99 -33.83 57.88
C LEU A 1044 64.04 -35.35 57.93
N HIS A 1045 65.09 -35.97 57.39
CA HIS A 1045 65.27 -37.42 57.52
C HIS A 1045 65.38 -37.83 59.00
N ASP A 1046 66.08 -37.06 59.83
CA ASP A 1046 66.18 -37.34 61.27
C ASP A 1046 64.80 -37.24 61.97
N GLN A 1047 63.92 -36.34 61.52
CA GLN A 1047 62.53 -36.24 62.00
C GLN A 1047 61.64 -37.38 61.50
N VAL A 1048 61.82 -37.86 60.27
CA VAL A 1048 61.13 -39.05 59.74
C VAL A 1048 61.54 -40.30 60.51
N ASP A 1049 62.84 -40.48 60.80
CA ASP A 1049 63.34 -41.59 61.65
C ASP A 1049 62.74 -41.52 63.06
N LEU A 1050 62.53 -40.31 63.60
CA LEU A 1050 61.87 -40.10 64.89
C LEU A 1050 60.38 -40.46 64.82
N LEU A 1051 59.68 -40.08 63.75
CA LEU A 1051 58.28 -40.47 63.52
C LEU A 1051 58.14 -41.99 63.37
N GLU A 1052 59.04 -42.65 62.64
CA GLU A 1052 59.06 -44.12 62.52
C GLU A 1052 59.22 -44.77 63.89
N LYS A 1053 60.06 -44.22 64.78
CA LYS A 1053 60.16 -44.67 66.19
C LYS A 1053 58.87 -44.43 66.98
N HIS A 1054 58.19 -43.30 66.77
CA HIS A 1054 56.91 -43.03 67.43
C HIS A 1054 55.80 -44.00 66.95
N LEU A 1055 55.78 -44.36 65.67
CA LEU A 1055 54.79 -45.29 65.10
C LEU A 1055 55.10 -46.77 65.40
N SER A 1056 56.38 -47.16 65.33
CA SER A 1056 56.87 -48.51 65.67
C SER A 1056 56.91 -48.78 67.18
N GLY A 1057 56.91 -47.71 67.99
CA GLY A 1057 56.67 -47.72 69.44
C GLY A 1057 55.21 -48.01 69.79
N GLY A 1058 54.63 -49.07 69.21
CA GLY A 1058 53.31 -49.54 69.53
C GLY A 1058 53.33 -50.46 70.75
N LEU A 1059 52.50 -50.11 71.74
CA LEU A 1059 52.20 -50.76 73.03
C LEU A 1059 53.13 -50.34 74.18
N VAL A 1060 52.77 -49.23 74.85
CA VAL A 1060 53.00 -49.22 76.30
C VAL A 1060 52.22 -50.42 76.83
N SER A 1061 52.92 -51.46 77.25
CA SER A 1061 52.27 -52.65 77.81
C SER A 1061 51.51 -52.23 79.07
N SER A 1062 50.46 -52.97 79.43
CA SER A 1062 49.79 -52.75 80.72
C SER A 1062 50.80 -52.75 81.87
N GLU A 1063 51.87 -53.55 81.77
CA GLU A 1063 52.99 -53.57 82.72
C GLU A 1063 53.78 -52.27 82.80
N GLU A 1064 54.01 -51.55 81.70
CA GLU A 1064 54.78 -50.30 81.69
C GLU A 1064 53.97 -49.13 82.27
N VAL A 1065 52.68 -49.04 81.93
CA VAL A 1065 51.75 -48.08 82.57
C VAL A 1065 51.61 -48.39 84.06
N LEU A 1066 51.49 -49.67 84.43
CA LEU A 1066 51.43 -50.11 85.82
C LEU A 1066 52.75 -49.84 86.55
N ALA A 1067 53.92 -49.99 85.91
CA ALA A 1067 55.21 -49.68 86.51
C ALA A 1067 55.34 -48.19 86.87
N TRP A 1068 54.77 -47.30 86.06
CA TRP A 1068 54.74 -45.86 86.33
C TRP A 1068 53.71 -45.48 87.40
N LEU A 1069 52.59 -46.20 87.47
CA LEU A 1069 51.50 -45.90 88.40
C LEU A 1069 51.61 -46.65 89.74
N ARG A 1070 52.42 -47.72 89.85
CA ARG A 1070 52.67 -48.47 91.10
C ARG A 1070 53.21 -47.56 92.23
N PRO A 1071 54.18 -46.66 92.00
CA PRO A 1071 54.62 -45.68 93.00
C PRO A 1071 53.51 -44.72 93.42
N PHE A 1072 52.67 -44.27 92.46
CA PHE A 1072 51.53 -43.39 92.72
C PHE A 1072 50.42 -44.08 93.54
N CYS A 1073 50.14 -45.36 93.27
CA CYS A 1073 49.15 -46.15 93.99
C CYS A 1073 49.63 -46.53 95.40
N GLY A 1074 50.94 -46.76 95.58
CA GLY A 1074 51.59 -47.08 96.85
C GLY A 1074 51.89 -45.89 97.78
N ASP A 1075 51.75 -44.64 97.31
CA ASP A 1075 52.03 -43.43 98.09
C ASP A 1075 50.90 -43.14 99.12
N GLU A 1076 51.20 -43.34 100.41
CA GLU A 1076 50.25 -43.11 101.51
C GLU A 1076 49.86 -41.62 101.69
N GLY A 1077 50.63 -40.69 101.14
CA GLY A 1077 50.35 -39.24 101.20
C GLY A 1077 49.24 -38.77 100.24
N ARG A 1078 48.80 -39.61 99.30
CA ARG A 1078 47.80 -39.24 98.27
C ARG A 1078 46.39 -39.68 98.64
N ALA A 1079 45.41 -38.81 98.38
CA ALA A 1079 44.00 -39.07 98.68
C ALA A 1079 43.51 -40.38 98.05
N VAL A 1080 42.93 -41.26 98.88
CA VAL A 1080 42.49 -42.61 98.51
C VAL A 1080 41.52 -42.62 97.33
N ARG A 1081 40.63 -41.62 97.25
CA ARG A 1081 39.63 -41.49 96.18
C ARG A 1081 40.26 -41.36 94.79
N VAL A 1082 41.34 -40.60 94.67
CA VAL A 1082 42.05 -40.37 93.39
C VAL A 1082 42.78 -41.64 92.95
N ARG A 1083 43.41 -42.35 93.90
CA ARG A 1083 44.07 -43.64 93.63
C ARG A 1083 43.07 -44.70 93.13
N ILE A 1084 41.86 -44.73 93.70
CA ILE A 1084 40.80 -45.66 93.27
C ILE A 1084 40.23 -45.29 91.89
N GLU A 1085 40.04 -44.00 91.57
CA GLU A 1085 39.56 -43.58 90.26
C GLU A 1085 40.56 -43.90 89.15
N VAL A 1086 41.85 -43.64 89.36
CA VAL A 1086 42.93 -44.00 88.41
C VAL A 1086 42.97 -45.51 88.17
N LEU A 1087 42.85 -46.32 89.24
CA LEU A 1087 42.80 -47.78 89.13
C LEU A 1087 41.53 -48.30 88.44
N LYS A 1088 40.39 -47.60 88.56
CA LYS A 1088 39.15 -47.96 87.84
C LYS A 1088 39.23 -47.65 86.35
N VAL A 1089 39.84 -46.52 85.98
CA VAL A 1089 40.09 -46.18 84.57
C VAL A 1089 41.02 -47.22 83.95
N LEU A 1090 42.10 -47.63 84.65
CA LEU A 1090 42.99 -48.70 84.19
C LEU A 1090 42.29 -50.05 83.99
N GLU A 1091 41.38 -50.44 84.89
CA GLU A 1091 40.61 -51.69 84.80
C GLU A 1091 39.59 -51.67 83.63
N GLN A 1092 39.07 -50.50 83.27
CA GLN A 1092 38.15 -50.32 82.14
C GLN A 1092 38.87 -50.22 80.80
N SER A 1093 40.12 -49.73 80.80
CA SER A 1093 40.90 -49.47 79.59
C SER A 1093 41.86 -50.59 79.20
N PHE A 1094 42.23 -51.51 80.11
CA PHE A 1094 43.22 -52.56 79.86
C PHE A 1094 42.82 -53.94 80.43
N SER A 1095 43.17 -55.04 79.72
CA SER A 1095 43.02 -56.41 80.25
C SER A 1095 44.16 -56.76 81.21
N LEU A 1096 43.88 -56.71 82.51
CA LEU A 1096 44.86 -56.94 83.59
C LEU A 1096 45.16 -58.43 83.81
N SER A 1097 46.41 -58.74 84.19
CA SER A 1097 46.85 -60.10 84.55
C SER A 1097 46.26 -60.55 85.91
N GLU A 1098 46.29 -61.85 86.21
CA GLU A 1098 45.78 -62.39 87.49
C GLU A 1098 46.55 -61.85 88.71
N ASP A 1099 47.83 -61.48 88.54
CA ASP A 1099 48.65 -60.89 89.58
C ASP A 1099 48.40 -59.38 89.74
N ASP A 1100 48.14 -58.65 88.66
CA ASP A 1100 47.79 -57.22 88.72
C ASP A 1100 46.37 -57.00 89.27
N THR A 1101 45.43 -57.89 88.96
CA THR A 1101 44.11 -57.90 89.60
C THR A 1101 44.20 -58.19 91.09
N ARG A 1102 45.10 -59.09 91.53
CA ARG A 1102 45.40 -59.29 92.96
C ARG A 1102 46.03 -58.07 93.61
N LEU A 1103 46.92 -57.35 92.92
CA LEU A 1103 47.52 -56.10 93.38
C LEU A 1103 46.47 -54.99 93.52
N LEU A 1104 45.50 -54.93 92.59
CA LEU A 1104 44.38 -53.98 92.59
C LEU A 1104 43.39 -54.29 93.72
N VAL A 1105 43.12 -55.58 93.98
CA VAL A 1105 42.38 -56.05 95.15
C VAL A 1105 43.15 -55.74 96.44
N TYR A 1106 44.48 -55.88 96.46
CA TYR A 1106 45.34 -55.50 97.58
C TYR A 1106 45.27 -54.00 97.87
N PHE A 1107 45.42 -53.12 96.88
CA PHE A 1107 45.29 -51.67 97.08
C PHE A 1107 43.85 -51.24 97.45
N ARG A 1108 42.81 -51.91 96.93
CA ARG A 1108 41.40 -51.69 97.37
C ARG A 1108 41.17 -52.16 98.81
N SER A 1109 41.74 -53.29 99.21
CA SER A 1109 41.61 -53.83 100.59
C SER A 1109 42.50 -53.11 101.60
N HIS A 1110 43.65 -52.59 101.18
CA HIS A 1110 44.53 -51.72 101.96
C HIS A 1110 43.89 -50.34 102.19
N ALA A 1111 43.26 -49.77 101.15
CA ALA A 1111 42.43 -48.55 101.28
C ALA A 1111 41.21 -48.74 102.21
N LEU A 1112 40.62 -49.94 102.23
CA LEU A 1112 39.51 -50.28 103.12
C LEU A 1112 39.95 -50.53 104.58
N THR A 1113 41.15 -51.04 104.82
CA THR A 1113 41.67 -51.29 106.19
C THR A 1113 42.12 -50.00 106.87
N VAL A 1114 42.65 -49.02 106.13
CA VAL A 1114 42.95 -47.68 106.67
C VAL A 1114 41.67 -46.88 106.98
N SER A 1115 40.52 -47.24 106.36
CA SER A 1115 39.21 -46.61 106.62
C SER A 1115 38.47 -47.14 107.88
N ILE A 1116 38.98 -48.16 108.58
CA ILE A 1116 38.29 -48.77 109.75
C ILE A 1116 38.74 -48.17 111.10
N CYS A 1117 39.80 -47.36 111.15
CA CYS A 1117 40.21 -46.65 112.36
C CYS A 1117 39.76 -45.18 112.36
N SER A 1118 38.68 -44.93 113.10
CA SER A 1118 38.32 -43.65 113.75
C SER A 1118 37.46 -42.65 112.93
N PRO A 1119 36.59 -41.86 113.58
CA PRO A 1119 35.14 -42.08 113.48
C PRO A 1119 34.36 -40.80 113.11
N THR A 1120 33.26 -40.94 112.36
CA THR A 1120 31.92 -40.36 112.66
C THR A 1120 30.99 -40.48 111.45
N PRO A 1121 29.85 -41.19 111.59
CA PRO A 1121 28.80 -41.35 110.57
C PRO A 1121 27.48 -40.69 111.06
N PRO A 1122 26.28 -41.06 110.55
CA PRO A 1122 25.76 -41.07 109.17
C PRO A 1122 24.41 -40.30 109.08
N PHE A 1123 23.93 -39.90 107.90
CA PHE A 1123 22.48 -39.70 107.72
C PHE A 1123 22.03 -39.85 106.25
N ASN A 1124 21.26 -40.92 106.04
CA ASN A 1124 20.09 -41.12 105.17
C ASN A 1124 20.15 -40.91 103.64
N ALA A 1125 19.39 -41.62 102.81
CA ALA A 1125 18.64 -42.89 102.86
C ALA A 1125 17.80 -42.96 101.57
N LEU A 1126 17.64 -44.19 101.05
CA LEU A 1126 16.45 -44.73 100.35
C LEU A 1126 16.20 -44.49 98.84
N HIS A 1127 15.85 -45.63 98.22
CA HIS A 1127 15.19 -45.92 96.92
C HIS A 1127 16.07 -46.02 95.66
N LEU A 1128 15.84 -46.90 94.66
CA LEU A 1128 15.33 -48.28 94.51
C LEU A 1128 15.02 -48.52 93.00
N PHE A 1129 15.26 -49.76 92.51
CA PHE A 1129 14.74 -50.42 91.27
C PHE A 1129 15.30 -49.95 89.89
N LEU A 1130 16.03 -50.77 89.12
CA LEU A 1130 15.76 -52.03 88.38
C LEU A 1130 15.19 -51.85 86.95
N THR A 1131 15.83 -52.60 86.04
CA THR A 1131 15.29 -53.30 84.84
C THR A 1131 14.95 -52.57 83.54
N LEU A 1132 15.65 -53.00 82.47
CA LEU A 1132 15.23 -53.29 81.07
C LEU A 1132 13.70 -53.49 80.87
N PRO A 1133 13.08 -53.23 79.69
CA PRO A 1133 13.58 -53.62 78.34
C PRO A 1133 13.28 -52.65 77.14
N PRO A 1134 13.77 -52.99 75.92
CA PRO A 1134 13.42 -52.41 74.59
C PRO A 1134 12.12 -53.10 74.03
N PRO A 1135 11.60 -53.00 72.75
CA PRO A 1135 12.28 -52.93 71.44
C PRO A 1135 11.54 -52.24 70.23
N HIS A 1136 12.19 -52.26 69.05
CA HIS A 1136 11.60 -52.23 67.68
C HIS A 1136 10.64 -53.46 67.44
N PRO A 1137 10.04 -53.75 66.24
CA PRO A 1137 9.52 -53.01 65.06
C PRO A 1137 8.06 -53.50 64.64
N PRO A 1138 7.72 -53.89 63.37
CA PRO A 1138 7.04 -53.19 62.25
C PRO A 1138 5.60 -53.75 61.93
N PRO A 1139 4.86 -53.39 60.84
CA PRO A 1139 5.13 -53.83 59.44
C PRO A 1139 4.79 -52.81 58.32
N ARG A 1140 5.22 -53.18 57.10
CA ARG A 1140 4.86 -52.71 55.72
C ARG A 1140 3.32 -52.76 55.46
N PRO A 1141 2.76 -52.60 54.23
CA PRO A 1141 3.10 -51.87 52.98
C PRO A 1141 1.91 -50.98 52.46
N THR A 1142 2.08 -50.37 51.27
CA THR A 1142 1.16 -49.78 50.22
C THR A 1142 -0.37 -50.06 50.25
N PRO A 1143 -1.30 -49.37 49.51
CA PRO A 1143 -1.14 -48.62 48.23
C PRO A 1143 -2.05 -47.37 47.99
N HIS A 1144 -1.84 -46.79 46.79
CA HIS A 1144 -2.71 -45.94 45.95
C HIS A 1144 -4.22 -45.80 46.24
N LEU A 1145 -4.75 -44.59 46.02
CA LEU A 1145 -5.77 -44.20 45.01
C LEU A 1145 -6.05 -42.68 45.16
N LEU A 1146 -5.61 -41.80 44.25
CA LEU A 1146 -6.27 -41.39 43.00
C LEU A 1146 -7.75 -41.00 43.13
N ALA A 1147 -8.01 -39.70 43.02
CA ALA A 1147 -8.99 -39.08 42.11
C ALA A 1147 -8.87 -37.55 42.30
N SER A 1148 -8.27 -36.82 41.35
CA SER A 1148 -8.95 -36.18 40.20
C SER A 1148 -9.98 -35.15 40.66
N ARG A 1149 -10.08 -33.92 40.19
CA ARG A 1149 -9.85 -33.27 38.87
C ARG A 1149 -10.32 -31.81 39.12
N ALA A 1150 -10.03 -30.75 38.37
CA ALA A 1150 -9.44 -30.48 37.07
C ALA A 1150 -9.07 -28.97 37.08
N SER A 1151 -7.96 -28.57 36.44
CA SER A 1151 -7.89 -27.80 35.18
C SER A 1151 -8.46 -26.37 35.24
N ALA A 1152 -7.92 -25.34 34.60
CA ALA A 1152 -6.72 -25.05 33.81
C ALA A 1152 -6.99 -23.62 33.29
N ALA A 1153 -5.96 -22.80 33.08
CA ALA A 1153 -5.81 -21.90 31.91
C ALA A 1153 -4.89 -20.70 32.22
N ALA A 1154 -3.87 -20.55 31.35
CA ALA A 1154 -3.23 -19.33 30.88
C ALA A 1154 -2.69 -18.31 31.91
N TYR A 1155 -1.36 -18.24 32.05
CA TYR A 1155 -0.49 -17.38 31.23
C TYR A 1155 0.90 -18.01 31.10
#